data_AF-A0A1F9M2B7-F1
#
_entry.id   AF-A0A1F9M2B7-F1
#
_cell.length_a   1.000
_cell.length_b   1.000
_cell.length_c   1.000
_cell.angle_alpha   90.00
_cell.angle_beta   90.00
_cell.angle_gamma   90.00
#
_symmetry.space_group_name_H-M   'P 1'
#
loop_
_entity.id
_entity.type
_entity.pdbx_description
1 polymer ?
#
loop_
_entity_poly.entity_id
_entity_poly.type
_entity_poly.pdbx_seq_one_letter_code
_entity_poly.pdbx_strand_id
1 'polypeptide(L)'
;MRLQRTTIPGLGFALCLATVLGGVPEPAPAFDYLEHSYLTDRACFLAQTTLGKLLSAENAGAPDNEGHEFLAIRYLALSLLCPLRWDKPYCNGGYKQAASVLHGPRPAEGQEYAITLGDLAALPDHLPWYGRIGGLPRAEDPGVIDLLLEWLEKPPGGMVEDVAEDACETGDELPWSELDRGLATDALALVAHPEPALSAAHFAPNRRRALLPGPHDPAGAYSFDNPQYLDMVLTHYHHFGAEAYASWVGFQHAARSAAETPCTALLLLSAEQAEDLSGPNFSEELWEASSESARRDLGCRLLAARLTERVLQWRKSADPGLTGPVVPWVDRLAQEQDAAGELGLRLASAFLSLPLCGSGLHFLQDNLSGGHLRTRPYATRIEETRRRHDHDSAVGVVAIFHGHPAFASPPQPFLAFGDGYLLGPGAGGRSLEEGLGLGQCIHHPPEDPETATNCLLRYQRALILASTAAALRDWASILPRGKYFEERHSLGRFLLSRPVDLVSLSDHLPYAMLHIGDLPVPWEPLSYQALVFAYGIELRARGLVQGFDLSLLSALGREATWLSGYHLGARVGAVDGPNNRLLLAAGYGFHWRWAARFLLDLVPLTFLGLGDGSDRGMLTAGLDPAIGLSVLPEGWIKFPLQVSLTGRLPTTFLDSTRGLVARGVLSPWLELAVGLAYF
;
A
#
# COMPACT_ATOMS: atom_id res chain seq x y z
N MET A 1 -60.08 10.25 16.82
CA MET A 1 -58.63 10.16 17.04
C MET A 1 -58.26 8.72 17.44
N ARG A 2 -57.72 7.94 16.51
CA ARG A 2 -56.97 6.71 16.82
C ARG A 2 -55.64 6.82 16.08
N LEU A 3 -54.58 7.15 16.83
CA LEU A 3 -53.20 7.03 16.38
C LEU A 3 -52.90 5.55 16.21
N GLN A 4 -52.93 5.04 14.98
CA GLN A 4 -52.29 3.77 14.66
C GLN A 4 -50.80 4.02 14.55
N ARG A 5 -50.05 3.32 15.41
CA ARG A 5 -48.61 3.37 15.59
C ARG A 5 -47.90 3.25 14.24
N THR A 6 -47.24 4.32 13.85
CA THR A 6 -46.15 4.35 12.88
C THR A 6 -44.99 3.49 13.40
N THR A 7 -44.92 2.23 12.99
CA THR A 7 -43.67 1.46 13.02
C THR A 7 -42.81 1.95 11.86
N ILE A 8 -42.10 3.02 12.19
CA ILE A 8 -40.85 3.56 11.67
C ILE A 8 -40.19 2.70 10.55
N PRO A 9 -40.23 3.14 9.27
CA PRO A 9 -39.40 2.55 8.20
C PRO A 9 -37.89 2.57 8.51
N GLY A 10 -37.45 3.41 9.45
CA GLY A 10 -36.08 3.40 9.99
C GLY A 10 -35.70 2.13 10.77
N LEU A 11 -36.65 1.35 11.32
CA LEU A 11 -36.32 0.10 12.00
C LEU A 11 -35.99 -1.02 10.99
N GLY A 12 -36.71 -1.05 9.86
CA GLY A 12 -36.41 -1.96 8.76
C GLY A 12 -35.09 -1.60 8.06
N PHE A 13 -34.81 -0.30 7.90
CA PHE A 13 -33.52 0.20 7.42
C PHE A 13 -32.38 -0.21 8.37
N ALA A 14 -32.51 0.03 9.66
CA ALA A 14 -31.50 -0.34 10.65
C ALA A 14 -31.30 -1.86 10.73
N LEU A 15 -32.36 -2.67 10.59
CA LEU A 15 -32.25 -4.13 10.61
C LEU A 15 -31.58 -4.68 9.35
N CYS A 16 -31.93 -4.18 8.16
CA CYS A 16 -31.29 -4.57 6.90
C CYS A 16 -29.82 -4.12 6.84
N LEU A 17 -29.53 -2.90 7.30
CA LEU A 17 -28.17 -2.41 7.42
C LEU A 17 -27.39 -3.26 8.44
N ALA A 18 -27.98 -3.59 9.58
CA ALA A 18 -27.35 -4.45 10.59
C ALA A 18 -27.16 -5.91 10.15
N THR A 19 -28.03 -6.48 9.30
CA THR A 19 -27.83 -7.82 8.74
C THR A 19 -26.85 -7.84 7.58
N VAL A 20 -26.78 -6.77 6.77
CA VAL A 20 -25.75 -6.62 5.73
C VAL A 20 -24.38 -6.36 6.36
N LEU A 21 -24.30 -5.54 7.41
CA LEU A 21 -23.08 -5.28 8.17
C LEU A 21 -22.67 -6.44 9.10
N GLY A 22 -23.64 -7.16 9.67
CA GLY A 22 -23.41 -8.28 10.60
C GLY A 22 -23.25 -9.65 9.93
N GLY A 23 -23.50 -9.74 8.62
CA GLY A 23 -23.25 -10.92 7.80
C GLY A 23 -21.93 -10.86 7.02
N VAL A 24 -21.12 -9.82 7.22
CA VAL A 24 -19.78 -9.72 6.66
C VAL A 24 -18.95 -10.84 7.29
N PRO A 25 -18.43 -11.80 6.50
CA PRO A 25 -17.49 -12.79 7.03
C PRO A 25 -16.34 -12.08 7.73
N GLU A 26 -15.69 -12.75 8.69
CA GLU A 26 -14.49 -12.22 9.36
C GLU A 26 -13.58 -11.56 8.30
N PRO A 27 -13.09 -10.33 8.57
CA PRO A 27 -12.23 -9.63 7.62
C PRO A 27 -11.10 -10.58 7.25
N ALA A 28 -11.04 -10.98 5.98
CA ALA A 28 -9.91 -11.73 5.49
C ALA A 28 -8.69 -10.82 5.69
N PRO A 29 -7.68 -11.23 6.46
CA PRO A 29 -6.50 -10.41 6.67
C PRO A 29 -5.90 -10.15 5.29
N ALA A 30 -5.80 -8.89 4.91
CA ALA A 30 -4.98 -8.48 3.79
C ALA A 30 -3.58 -8.14 4.34
N PHE A 31 -2.63 -7.95 3.43
CA PHE A 31 -1.19 -7.84 3.67
C PHE A 31 -0.83 -7.07 4.94
N ASP A 32 0.21 -7.53 5.65
CA ASP A 32 0.56 -7.03 6.97
C ASP A 32 1.52 -5.83 6.83
N TYR A 33 0.96 -4.62 6.85
CA TYR A 33 1.71 -3.36 6.82
C TYR A 33 2.86 -3.38 7.83
N LEU A 34 2.57 -3.86 9.05
CA LEU A 34 3.50 -3.84 10.16
C LEU A 34 4.70 -4.76 9.92
N GLU A 35 4.48 -5.89 9.25
CA GLU A 35 5.52 -6.84 8.87
C GLU A 35 6.52 -6.22 7.88
N HIS A 36 6.03 -5.66 6.78
CA HIS A 36 6.86 -4.98 5.78
C HIS A 36 7.60 -3.78 6.38
N SER A 37 6.91 -2.99 7.19
CA SER A 37 7.47 -1.82 7.85
C SER A 37 8.59 -2.20 8.83
N TYR A 38 8.33 -3.14 9.74
CA TYR A 38 9.31 -3.62 10.73
C TYR A 38 10.55 -4.24 10.09
N LEU A 39 10.38 -5.18 9.16
CA LEU A 39 11.51 -5.89 8.54
C LEU A 39 12.39 -4.93 7.73
N THR A 40 11.78 -3.95 7.07
CA THR A 40 12.49 -2.92 6.32
C THR A 40 13.25 -1.97 7.23
N ASP A 41 12.64 -1.47 8.30
CA ASP A 41 13.32 -0.56 9.24
C ASP A 41 14.47 -1.24 9.97
N ARG A 42 14.28 -2.51 10.35
CA ARG A 42 15.35 -3.33 10.92
C ARG A 42 16.49 -3.52 9.92
N ALA A 43 16.17 -3.77 8.64
CA ALA A 43 17.16 -3.89 7.57
C ALA A 43 17.89 -2.58 7.30
N CYS A 44 17.18 -1.45 7.35
CA CYS A 44 17.71 -0.09 7.20
C CYS A 44 18.76 0.18 8.27
N PHE A 45 18.43 -0.09 9.53
CA PHE A 45 19.36 0.06 10.65
C PHE A 45 20.60 -0.85 10.53
N LEU A 46 20.41 -2.11 10.10
CA LEU A 46 21.50 -3.05 9.85
C LEU A 46 22.40 -2.57 8.69
N ALA A 47 21.79 -2.14 7.58
CA ALA A 47 22.48 -1.63 6.41
C ALA A 47 23.32 -0.40 6.78
N GLN A 48 22.77 0.57 7.50
CA GLN A 48 23.53 1.72 7.99
C GLN A 48 24.69 1.32 8.91
N THR A 49 24.46 0.42 9.86
CA THR A 49 25.52 -0.01 10.77
C THR A 49 26.68 -0.66 10.00
N THR A 50 26.39 -1.40 8.94
CA THR A 50 27.42 -2.05 8.11
C THR A 50 28.09 -1.08 7.13
N LEU A 51 27.33 -0.16 6.52
CA LEU A 51 27.86 0.90 5.66
C LEU A 51 28.76 1.88 6.44
N GLY A 52 28.39 2.23 7.67
CA GLY A 52 29.19 3.11 8.53
C GLY A 52 30.56 2.50 8.87
N LYS A 53 30.65 1.17 9.01
CA LYS A 53 31.93 0.47 9.17
C LYS A 53 32.80 0.56 7.91
N LEU A 54 32.20 0.47 6.72
CA LEU A 54 32.91 0.64 5.45
C LEU A 54 33.46 2.05 5.33
N LEU A 55 32.63 3.07 5.56
CA LEU A 55 33.04 4.48 5.57
C LEU A 55 34.17 4.75 6.59
N SER A 56 34.10 4.13 7.77
CA SER A 56 35.13 4.28 8.80
C SER A 56 36.46 3.58 8.45
N ALA A 57 36.40 2.42 7.78
CA ALA A 57 37.58 1.69 7.34
C ALA A 57 38.26 2.37 6.13
N GLU A 58 37.48 2.97 5.24
CA GLU A 58 37.95 3.69 4.06
C GLU A 58 38.45 5.12 4.39
N ASN A 59 38.00 5.72 5.50
CA ASN A 59 38.52 6.98 6.07
C ASN A 59 40.00 6.96 6.46
N ALA A 60 40.70 5.82 6.34
CA ALA A 60 42.16 5.77 6.43
C ALA A 60 42.88 6.46 5.25
N GLY A 61 42.16 6.87 4.18
CA GLY A 61 42.74 7.54 3.02
C GLY A 61 41.82 8.56 2.33
N ALA A 62 41.73 9.76 2.91
CA ALA A 62 41.27 11.05 2.35
C ALA A 62 39.82 11.17 1.78
N PRO A 63 39.12 12.29 2.07
CA PRO A 63 37.77 12.60 1.60
C PRO A 63 37.64 12.91 0.08
N ASP A 64 38.73 12.81 -0.69
CA ASP A 64 38.77 13.19 -2.12
C ASP A 64 38.57 12.01 -3.09
N ASN A 65 38.23 10.82 -2.58
CA ASN A 65 37.84 9.70 -3.45
C ASN A 65 36.36 9.82 -3.81
N GLU A 66 36.07 10.11 -5.09
CA GLU A 66 34.71 10.32 -5.62
C GLU A 66 33.73 9.19 -5.20
N GLY A 67 34.18 7.94 -5.20
CA GLY A 67 33.36 6.79 -4.77
C GLY A 67 32.98 6.81 -3.28
N HIS A 68 33.80 7.43 -2.44
CA HIS A 68 33.58 7.54 -1.00
C HIS A 68 32.59 8.67 -0.67
N GLU A 69 32.64 9.77 -1.41
CA GLU A 69 31.64 10.85 -1.31
C GLU A 69 30.25 10.33 -1.71
N PHE A 70 30.14 9.59 -2.82
CA PHE A 70 28.86 8.98 -3.23
C PHE A 70 28.26 8.07 -2.15
N LEU A 71 29.09 7.22 -1.55
CA LEU A 71 28.67 6.33 -0.46
C LEU A 71 28.19 7.13 0.76
N ALA A 72 28.92 8.18 1.14
CA ALA A 72 28.57 9.04 2.27
C ALA A 72 27.26 9.80 2.02
N ILE A 73 27.02 10.31 0.81
CA ILE A 73 25.76 10.99 0.46
C ILE A 73 24.58 10.04 0.59
N ARG A 74 24.69 8.83 0.05
CA ARG A 74 23.61 7.82 0.12
C ARG A 74 23.40 7.31 1.54
N TYR A 75 24.47 7.20 2.32
CA TYR A 75 24.39 6.95 3.76
C TYR A 75 23.58 8.04 4.47
N LEU A 76 23.88 9.32 4.19
CA LEU A 76 23.16 10.45 4.78
C LEU A 76 21.69 10.49 4.33
N ALA A 77 21.38 10.16 3.07
CA ALA A 77 20.00 10.04 2.61
C ALA A 77 19.24 8.95 3.39
N LEU A 78 19.81 7.76 3.54
CA LEU A 78 19.23 6.70 4.39
C LEU A 78 19.04 7.16 5.83
N SER A 79 19.95 7.99 6.36
CA SER A 79 19.91 8.48 7.74
C SER A 79 18.67 9.29 8.10
N LEU A 80 17.99 9.82 7.08
CA LEU A 80 16.76 10.57 7.24
C LEU A 80 15.53 9.68 7.43
N LEU A 81 15.58 8.42 6.96
CA LEU A 81 14.44 7.49 6.96
C LEU A 81 14.70 6.17 7.70
N CYS A 82 15.94 5.87 8.07
CA CYS A 82 16.23 4.73 8.95
C CYS A 82 16.09 5.11 10.44
N PRO A 83 15.82 4.13 11.29
CA PRO A 83 15.83 4.29 12.75
C PRO A 83 17.09 4.95 13.32
N LEU A 84 16.89 5.88 14.25
CA LEU A 84 17.98 6.60 14.94
C LEU A 84 18.69 5.73 15.99
N ARG A 85 17.98 4.72 16.49
CA ARG A 85 18.39 3.73 17.49
C ARG A 85 17.47 2.51 17.40
N TRP A 86 17.88 1.39 17.97
CA TRP A 86 17.09 0.15 18.02
C TRP A 86 17.16 -0.49 19.41
N ASP A 87 16.73 0.26 20.43
CA ASP A 87 16.81 -0.10 21.85
C ASP A 87 15.44 -0.21 22.53
N LYS A 88 14.35 0.01 21.78
CA LYS A 88 12.96 -0.04 22.26
C LYS A 88 12.12 -0.96 21.37
N PRO A 89 11.00 -1.50 21.90
CA PRO A 89 10.01 -2.21 21.10
C PRO A 89 9.56 -1.38 19.89
N TYR A 90 9.21 -2.06 18.79
CA TYR A 90 8.78 -1.39 17.56
C TYR A 90 7.41 -0.71 17.73
N CYS A 91 6.43 -1.44 18.29
CA CYS A 91 5.17 -0.87 18.78
C CYS A 91 5.14 -0.87 20.32
N ASN A 92 4.57 0.16 20.93
CA ASN A 92 4.30 0.17 22.37
C ASN A 92 3.13 1.11 22.69
N GLY A 93 2.13 0.57 23.40
CA GLY A 93 0.93 1.31 23.81
C GLY A 93 0.04 1.76 22.64
N GLY A 94 -0.06 0.96 21.57
CA GLY A 94 -0.83 1.31 20.38
C GLY A 94 -0.03 2.04 19.30
N TYR A 95 1.19 2.50 19.61
CA TYR A 95 1.92 3.41 18.71
C TYR A 95 3.25 2.84 18.23
N LYS A 96 3.56 3.09 16.95
CA LYS A 96 4.91 2.92 16.38
C LYS A 96 5.87 3.84 17.11
N GLN A 97 6.95 3.29 17.65
CA GLN A 97 7.84 4.06 18.53
C GLN A 97 8.76 4.99 17.75
N ALA A 98 8.71 6.29 18.07
CA ALA A 98 9.50 7.39 17.48
C ALA A 98 11.03 7.24 17.55
N ALA A 99 11.57 6.22 18.24
CA ALA A 99 12.98 5.82 18.12
C ALA A 99 13.41 5.50 16.67
N SER A 100 12.42 5.37 15.78
CA SER A 100 12.52 5.12 14.36
C SER A 100 12.75 6.36 13.48
N VAL A 101 12.56 7.62 13.92
CA VAL A 101 12.69 8.79 13.00
C VAL A 101 13.12 10.12 13.66
N LEU A 102 13.70 10.98 12.83
CA LEU A 102 13.90 12.42 13.00
C LEU A 102 12.60 13.22 13.20
N HIS A 103 12.08 13.26 14.43
CA HIS A 103 11.21 14.36 14.88
C HIS A 103 11.56 14.79 16.31
N GLY A 104 11.07 15.97 16.70
CA GLY A 104 11.31 16.62 17.99
C GLY A 104 10.81 15.82 19.21
N PRO A 105 11.00 16.35 20.43
CA PRO A 105 10.68 15.61 21.64
C PRO A 105 9.19 15.27 21.72
N ARG A 106 8.89 13.97 21.60
CA ARG A 106 7.68 13.26 22.06
C ARG A 106 6.38 14.05 21.85
N PRO A 107 5.68 13.85 20.73
CA PRO A 107 4.40 14.51 20.59
C PRO A 107 3.43 14.00 21.67
N ALA A 108 2.47 14.84 22.03
CA ALA A 108 1.37 14.47 22.91
C ALA A 108 0.53 13.35 22.27
N GLU A 109 -0.35 12.70 23.05
CA GLU A 109 -1.34 11.75 22.50
C GLU A 109 -2.05 12.38 21.29
N GLY A 110 -1.97 11.71 20.13
CA GLY A 110 -2.69 12.04 18.91
C GLY A 110 -2.06 13.06 17.96
N GLN A 111 -0.74 13.29 17.95
CA GLN A 111 -0.08 14.02 16.85
C GLN A 111 1.31 13.47 16.48
N GLU A 112 1.67 13.66 15.21
CA GLU A 112 3.01 13.60 14.60
C GLU A 112 3.57 12.20 14.29
N TYR A 113 2.95 11.55 13.31
CA TYR A 113 3.53 10.40 12.61
C TYR A 113 4.80 10.79 11.82
N ALA A 114 5.80 9.91 11.87
CA ALA A 114 7.09 10.12 11.24
C ALA A 114 7.32 9.04 10.19
N ILE A 115 7.63 9.44 8.95
CA ILE A 115 7.86 8.48 7.85
C ILE A 115 9.22 7.81 8.02
N THR A 116 9.22 6.48 8.06
CA THR A 116 10.42 5.64 7.92
C THR A 116 10.51 5.03 6.53
N LEU A 117 11.65 4.41 6.23
CA LEU A 117 11.78 3.61 5.01
C LEU A 117 10.82 2.41 5.03
N GLY A 118 10.54 1.84 6.20
CA GLY A 118 9.55 0.79 6.38
C GLY A 118 8.17 1.20 5.92
N ASP A 119 7.79 2.45 6.15
CA ASP A 119 6.47 2.95 5.72
C ASP A 119 6.41 3.05 4.20
N LEU A 120 7.49 3.51 3.56
CA LEU A 120 7.62 3.51 2.09
C LEU A 120 7.60 2.09 1.49
N ALA A 121 8.01 1.09 2.26
CA ALA A 121 7.98 -0.31 1.85
C ALA A 121 6.64 -0.99 2.11
N ALA A 122 5.81 -0.50 3.05
CA ALA A 122 4.51 -1.08 3.34
C ALA A 122 3.36 -0.41 2.54
N LEU A 123 3.55 0.86 2.16
CA LEU A 123 2.56 1.62 1.37
C LEU A 123 2.25 1.11 -0.06
N PRO A 124 3.07 0.29 -0.76
CA PRO A 124 2.71 -0.19 -2.11
C PRO A 124 1.40 -0.98 -2.18
N ASP A 125 0.94 -1.58 -1.08
CA ASP A 125 -0.39 -2.21 -0.99
C ASP A 125 -1.54 -1.21 -0.83
N HIS A 126 -1.22 0.04 -0.49
CA HIS A 126 -2.18 1.11 -0.18
C HIS A 126 -2.10 2.26 -1.19
N LEU A 127 -1.00 2.43 -1.91
CA LEU A 127 -0.78 3.51 -2.87
C LEU A 127 -0.31 2.94 -4.21
N PRO A 128 -1.12 3.05 -5.27
CA PRO A 128 -0.78 2.49 -6.57
C PRO A 128 0.18 3.39 -7.39
N TRP A 129 0.58 4.56 -6.86
CA TRP A 129 1.45 5.53 -7.55
C TRP A 129 2.71 5.85 -6.75
N TYR A 130 3.83 5.92 -7.46
CA TYR A 130 5.15 5.98 -6.84
C TYR A 130 5.65 7.42 -6.59
N GLY A 131 5.17 8.41 -7.35
CA GLY A 131 5.52 9.83 -7.17
C GLY A 131 6.06 10.48 -8.44
N ARG A 132 6.18 11.83 -8.46
CA ARG A 132 6.53 12.65 -9.65
C ARG A 132 8.03 12.72 -9.95
N ILE A 133 8.61 11.65 -10.48
CA ILE A 133 10.00 11.61 -10.95
C ILE A 133 10.07 11.88 -12.46
N GLY A 134 10.67 13.00 -12.82
CA GLY A 134 10.97 13.32 -14.21
C GLY A 134 11.83 12.24 -14.88
N GLY A 135 11.44 11.83 -16.09
CA GLY A 135 12.17 10.84 -16.89
C GLY A 135 11.81 9.38 -16.59
N LEU A 136 10.84 9.13 -15.69
CA LEU A 136 10.28 7.80 -15.40
C LEU A 136 8.78 7.79 -15.68
N PRO A 137 8.30 7.45 -16.89
CA PRO A 137 6.90 7.58 -17.29
C PRO A 137 5.87 6.91 -16.37
N ARG A 138 6.25 5.83 -15.67
CA ARG A 138 5.39 5.10 -14.72
C ARG A 138 5.39 5.70 -13.31
N ALA A 139 6.18 6.73 -13.09
CA ALA A 139 6.33 7.51 -11.87
C ALA A 139 6.40 9.00 -12.24
N GLU A 140 5.51 9.50 -13.08
CA GLU A 140 5.38 10.95 -13.34
C GLU A 140 4.23 11.58 -12.55
N ASP A 141 3.44 10.72 -11.91
CA ASP A 141 2.20 11.05 -11.24
C ASP A 141 2.38 11.29 -9.74
N PRO A 142 1.53 12.12 -9.09
CA PRO A 142 1.57 12.28 -7.64
C PRO A 142 1.48 10.92 -6.94
N GLY A 143 2.26 10.73 -5.87
CA GLY A 143 2.35 9.46 -5.18
C GLY A 143 3.25 9.52 -3.95
N VAL A 144 3.94 8.42 -3.64
CA VAL A 144 4.75 8.28 -2.41
C VAL A 144 5.78 9.39 -2.20
N ILE A 145 6.32 9.99 -3.28
CA ILE A 145 7.26 11.12 -3.17
C ILE A 145 6.61 12.38 -2.63
N ASP A 146 5.37 12.68 -3.03
CA ASP A 146 4.68 13.88 -2.56
C ASP A 146 4.46 13.83 -1.05
N LEU A 147 4.15 12.63 -0.51
CA LEU A 147 4.06 12.37 0.93
C LEU A 147 5.41 12.60 1.64
N LEU A 148 6.50 12.15 1.02
CA LEU A 148 7.84 12.34 1.56
C LEU A 148 8.24 13.83 1.59
N LEU A 149 7.82 14.60 0.58
CA LEU A 149 8.06 16.05 0.52
C LEU A 149 7.23 16.80 1.58
N GLU A 150 5.96 16.42 1.76
CA GLU A 150 5.09 16.97 2.80
C GLU A 150 5.67 16.73 4.21
N TRP A 151 6.17 15.53 4.47
CA TRP A 151 6.81 15.16 5.74
C TRP A 151 8.00 16.05 6.14
N LEU A 152 8.71 16.64 5.16
CA LEU A 152 9.87 17.50 5.46
C LEU A 152 9.46 18.81 6.15
N GLU A 153 8.22 19.25 5.99
CA GLU A 153 7.70 20.50 6.55
C GLU A 153 6.85 20.24 7.79
N LYS A 154 5.85 19.38 7.66
CA LYS A 154 4.86 19.05 8.69
C LYS A 154 4.69 17.54 8.77
N PRO A 155 4.16 16.99 9.88
CA PRO A 155 3.79 15.59 9.90
C PRO A 155 2.82 15.29 8.76
N PRO A 156 3.03 14.23 7.97
CA PRO A 156 2.08 13.81 6.95
C PRO A 156 0.77 13.42 7.64
N GLY A 157 -0.36 13.77 7.03
CA GLY A 157 -1.69 13.41 7.54
C GLY A 157 -2.50 12.54 6.58
N GLY A 158 -3.70 12.17 7.00
CA GLY A 158 -4.62 11.34 6.21
C GLY A 158 -4.24 9.87 6.19
N MET A 159 -4.61 9.15 5.12
CA MET A 159 -4.51 7.68 5.03
C MET A 159 -3.16 7.08 5.45
N VAL A 160 -2.05 7.78 5.21
CA VAL A 160 -0.71 7.26 5.53
C VAL A 160 -0.40 7.37 7.02
N GLU A 161 -0.87 8.44 7.67
CA GLU A 161 -0.85 8.57 9.13
C GLU A 161 -1.78 7.53 9.73
N ASP A 162 -3.02 7.44 9.25
CA ASP A 162 -4.04 6.52 9.76
C ASP A 162 -3.56 5.05 9.68
N VAL A 163 -3.08 4.60 8.50
CA VAL A 163 -2.58 3.22 8.32
C VAL A 163 -1.41 2.89 9.23
N ALA A 164 -0.54 3.87 9.49
CA ALA A 164 0.69 3.63 10.22
C ALA A 164 0.58 3.85 11.73
N GLU A 165 -0.32 4.74 12.16
CA GLU A 165 -0.74 4.91 13.55
C GLU A 165 -1.53 3.67 14.01
N ASP A 166 -2.55 3.28 13.24
CA ASP A 166 -3.46 2.20 13.60
C ASP A 166 -2.84 0.79 13.51
N ALA A 167 -1.77 0.61 12.71
CA ALA A 167 -1.10 -0.69 12.59
C ALA A 167 -0.59 -1.23 13.94
N CYS A 168 -0.17 -0.33 14.84
CA CYS A 168 0.27 -0.70 16.18
C CYS A 168 -0.88 -0.78 17.20
N GLU A 169 -2.10 -0.35 16.86
CA GLU A 169 -3.31 -0.46 17.68
C GLU A 169 -3.99 -1.84 17.59
N THR A 170 -3.42 -2.75 16.81
CA THR A 170 -3.89 -4.13 16.71
C THR A 170 -3.96 -4.79 18.10
N GLY A 171 -5.05 -5.52 18.37
CA GLY A 171 -5.41 -5.99 19.71
C GLY A 171 -4.47 -7.03 20.34
N ASP A 172 -3.44 -7.48 19.62
CA ASP A 172 -2.49 -8.50 20.05
C ASP A 172 -1.12 -7.88 20.38
N GLU A 173 -0.75 -7.85 21.67
CA GLU A 173 0.60 -7.42 22.08
C GLU A 173 1.65 -8.42 21.58
N LEU A 174 2.44 -8.01 20.59
CA LEU A 174 3.56 -8.80 20.10
C LEU A 174 4.75 -8.80 21.08
N PRO A 175 5.46 -9.94 21.20
CA PRO A 175 6.67 -10.03 22.01
C PRO A 175 7.87 -9.42 21.26
N TRP A 176 7.87 -8.10 21.03
CA TRP A 176 8.90 -7.40 20.25
C TRP A 176 10.32 -7.70 20.71
N SER A 177 10.54 -7.73 22.03
CA SER A 177 11.85 -8.06 22.59
C SER A 177 12.34 -9.45 22.20
N GLU A 178 11.44 -10.39 21.93
CA GLU A 178 11.77 -11.76 21.50
C GLU A 178 11.99 -11.82 19.98
N LEU A 179 11.13 -11.14 19.20
CA LEU A 179 11.29 -11.00 17.75
C LEU A 179 12.63 -10.35 17.40
N ASP A 180 13.01 -9.31 18.14
CA ASP A 180 14.28 -8.60 17.96
C ASP A 180 15.49 -9.38 18.48
N ARG A 181 15.29 -10.28 19.47
CA ARG A 181 16.40 -10.97 20.14
C ARG A 181 17.08 -11.95 19.20
N GLY A 182 18.20 -11.50 18.68
CA GLY A 182 19.07 -12.31 17.85
C GLY A 182 18.75 -12.23 16.36
N LEU A 183 17.67 -11.58 15.91
CA LEU A 183 17.35 -11.50 14.47
C LEU A 183 18.50 -10.87 13.64
N ALA A 184 19.05 -9.75 14.09
CA ALA A 184 20.22 -9.15 13.44
C ALA A 184 21.48 -10.00 13.60
N THR A 185 21.65 -10.66 14.75
CA THR A 185 22.75 -11.61 14.98
C THR A 185 22.68 -12.81 14.04
N ASP A 186 21.48 -13.31 13.79
CA ASP A 186 21.18 -14.44 12.92
C ASP A 186 21.40 -14.07 11.46
N ALA A 187 20.91 -12.90 11.03
CA ALA A 187 21.21 -12.36 9.70
C ALA A 187 22.73 -12.20 9.49
N LEU A 188 23.45 -11.67 10.48
CA LEU A 188 24.91 -11.57 10.43
C LEU A 188 25.61 -12.94 10.50
N ALA A 189 25.03 -13.93 11.19
CA ALA A 189 25.55 -15.30 11.22
C ALA A 189 25.40 -15.99 9.85
N LEU A 190 24.28 -15.77 9.15
CA LEU A 190 24.09 -16.21 7.77
C LEU A 190 25.14 -15.58 6.83
N VAL A 191 25.52 -14.33 7.06
CA VAL A 191 26.60 -13.64 6.33
C VAL A 191 27.97 -14.26 6.63
N ALA A 192 28.29 -14.47 7.91
CA ALA A 192 29.57 -15.01 8.35
C ALA A 192 29.80 -16.47 7.91
N HIS A 193 28.74 -17.28 7.87
CA HIS A 193 28.81 -18.70 7.55
C HIS A 193 28.05 -19.00 6.25
N PRO A 194 28.73 -19.22 5.11
CA PRO A 194 28.07 -19.45 3.84
C PRO A 194 27.53 -20.86 3.58
N GLU A 195 28.03 -21.83 4.32
CA GLU A 195 27.70 -23.24 4.16
C GLU A 195 26.42 -23.78 4.85
N PRO A 196 25.73 -23.10 5.78
CA PRO A 196 24.67 -23.75 6.53
C PRO A 196 23.34 -23.55 5.78
N ALA A 197 23.16 -24.30 4.69
CA ALA A 197 21.82 -24.60 4.18
C ALA A 197 21.13 -25.52 5.18
N LEU A 198 19.85 -25.25 5.48
CA LEU A 198 19.05 -26.19 6.26
C LEU A 198 19.04 -27.56 5.55
N SER A 199 19.32 -28.62 6.29
CA SER A 199 19.20 -30.00 5.79
C SER A 199 17.80 -30.24 5.26
N ALA A 200 17.67 -31.01 4.16
CA ALA A 200 16.38 -31.38 3.57
C ALA A 200 15.40 -32.02 4.57
N ALA A 201 15.92 -32.63 5.64
CA ALA A 201 15.12 -33.21 6.73
C ALA A 201 14.22 -32.17 7.45
N HIS A 202 14.60 -30.88 7.45
CA HIS A 202 13.83 -29.81 8.08
C HIS A 202 12.52 -29.52 7.36
N PHE A 203 12.45 -29.77 6.05
CA PHE A 203 11.31 -29.36 5.22
C PHE A 203 10.18 -30.41 5.17
N ALA A 204 10.35 -31.55 5.83
CA ALA A 204 9.36 -32.61 5.82
C ALA A 204 8.04 -32.14 6.46
N PRO A 205 6.87 -32.24 5.78
CA PRO A 205 5.60 -31.75 6.31
C PRO A 205 5.20 -32.33 7.68
N ASN A 206 5.53 -33.60 7.92
CA ASN A 206 5.25 -34.29 9.18
C ASN A 206 6.20 -33.91 10.34
N ARG A 207 7.19 -33.06 10.10
CA ARG A 207 8.13 -32.53 11.09
C ARG A 207 7.82 -31.09 11.49
N ARG A 208 6.66 -30.56 11.08
CA ARG A 208 6.28 -29.16 11.28
C ARG A 208 4.95 -29.07 12.01
N ARG A 209 4.82 -28.02 12.80
CA ARG A 209 3.57 -27.56 13.42
C ARG A 209 3.06 -26.31 12.71
N ALA A 210 1.74 -26.10 12.74
CA ALA A 210 1.12 -24.87 12.24
C ALA A 210 1.58 -23.66 13.06
N LEU A 211 1.82 -22.54 12.36
CA LEU A 211 2.06 -21.25 12.99
C LEU A 211 0.75 -20.64 13.48
N LEU A 212 0.88 -19.76 14.45
CA LEU A 212 -0.18 -18.83 14.80
C LEU A 212 0.02 -17.55 14.00
N PRO A 213 -1.07 -16.90 13.56
CA PRO A 213 -0.97 -15.61 12.89
C PRO A 213 -0.34 -14.56 13.82
N GLY A 214 0.31 -13.57 13.19
CA GLY A 214 0.71 -12.31 13.81
C GLY A 214 -0.40 -11.27 13.76
N PRO A 215 -0.05 -9.99 13.93
CA PRO A 215 -1.01 -8.92 13.77
C PRO A 215 -1.45 -8.88 12.32
N HIS A 216 -2.65 -8.34 12.11
CA HIS A 216 -3.20 -8.19 10.79
C HIS A 216 -3.74 -6.79 10.65
N ASP A 217 -3.54 -6.24 9.45
CA ASP A 217 -4.16 -4.98 9.08
C ASP A 217 -5.67 -5.06 9.29
N PRO A 218 -6.30 -4.04 9.89
CA PRO A 218 -7.75 -3.91 9.88
C PRO A 218 -8.22 -3.53 8.46
N ALA A 219 -7.98 -4.40 7.48
CA ALA A 219 -8.27 -4.25 6.05
C ALA A 219 -9.70 -3.77 5.76
N GLY A 220 -10.66 -4.12 6.64
CA GLY A 220 -12.03 -3.61 6.58
C GLY A 220 -12.15 -2.13 6.95
N ALA A 221 -11.47 -1.68 8.01
CA ALA A 221 -11.43 -0.28 8.43
C ALA A 221 -10.63 0.58 7.43
N TYR A 222 -9.44 0.11 7.01
CA TYR A 222 -8.63 0.82 6.00
C TYR A 222 -9.33 0.98 4.65
N SER A 223 -10.33 0.16 4.35
CA SER A 223 -11.11 0.34 3.13
C SER A 223 -11.98 1.62 3.12
N PHE A 224 -12.18 2.27 4.27
CA PHE A 224 -12.83 3.57 4.38
C PHE A 224 -11.88 4.72 4.06
N ASP A 225 -10.62 4.61 4.50
CA ASP A 225 -9.58 5.63 4.23
C ASP A 225 -8.98 5.45 2.82
N ASN A 226 -8.98 4.20 2.33
CA ASN A 226 -8.59 3.83 0.99
C ASN A 226 -9.67 2.97 0.30
N PRO A 227 -10.63 3.60 -0.38
CA PRO A 227 -11.65 2.89 -1.12
C PRO A 227 -11.12 1.96 -2.22
N GLN A 228 -9.86 2.10 -2.66
CA GLN A 228 -9.27 1.23 -3.70
C GLN A 228 -8.49 0.04 -3.15
N TYR A 229 -8.17 0.03 -1.86
CA TYR A 229 -7.28 -0.97 -1.25
C TYR A 229 -7.66 -2.40 -1.64
N LEU A 230 -8.94 -2.77 -1.50
CA LEU A 230 -9.39 -4.12 -1.84
C LEU A 230 -9.29 -4.42 -3.35
N ASP A 231 -9.47 -3.42 -4.22
CA ASP A 231 -9.33 -3.62 -5.66
C ASP A 231 -7.86 -3.86 -6.03
N MET A 232 -6.95 -3.10 -5.43
CA MET A 232 -5.50 -3.25 -5.60
C MET A 232 -5.03 -4.63 -5.15
N VAL A 233 -5.32 -5.00 -3.90
CA VAL A 233 -4.94 -6.31 -3.32
C VAL A 233 -5.47 -7.49 -4.15
N LEU A 234 -6.60 -7.33 -4.84
CA LEU A 234 -7.26 -8.40 -5.58
C LEU A 234 -6.77 -8.63 -7.00
N THR A 235 -6.25 -7.61 -7.66
CA THR A 235 -5.92 -7.64 -9.08
C THR A 235 -4.43 -7.52 -9.36
N HIS A 236 -3.63 -7.18 -8.34
CA HIS A 236 -2.23 -6.84 -8.50
C HIS A 236 -1.35 -8.10 -8.58
N TYR A 237 -1.05 -8.52 -9.81
CA TYR A 237 -0.19 -9.68 -10.08
C TYR A 237 1.31 -9.41 -9.83
N HIS A 238 1.69 -8.15 -9.66
CA HIS A 238 3.08 -7.74 -9.43
C HIS A 238 3.64 -8.18 -8.07
N HIS A 239 2.81 -8.64 -7.12
CA HIS A 239 3.24 -9.23 -5.85
C HIS A 239 3.63 -10.71 -5.93
N PHE A 240 3.39 -11.39 -7.07
CA PHE A 240 3.47 -12.84 -7.11
C PHE A 240 4.70 -13.37 -7.87
N GLY A 241 5.52 -14.15 -7.18
CA GLY A 241 6.64 -14.92 -7.73
C GLY A 241 7.58 -14.12 -8.64
N ALA A 242 7.73 -14.57 -9.89
CA ALA A 242 8.64 -13.94 -10.85
C ALA A 242 8.29 -12.47 -11.16
N GLU A 243 7.02 -12.07 -11.02
CA GLU A 243 6.58 -10.69 -11.25
C GLU A 243 6.98 -9.77 -10.09
N ALA A 244 6.95 -10.27 -8.85
CA ALA A 244 7.50 -9.55 -7.69
C ALA A 244 9.00 -9.35 -7.82
N TYR A 245 9.72 -10.40 -8.21
CA TYR A 245 11.14 -10.27 -8.53
C TYR A 245 11.40 -9.22 -9.63
N ALA A 246 10.64 -9.26 -10.74
CA ALA A 246 10.80 -8.32 -11.84
C ALA A 246 10.52 -6.87 -11.40
N SER A 247 9.48 -6.67 -10.60
CA SER A 247 9.10 -5.38 -10.03
C SER A 247 10.21 -4.85 -9.11
N TRP A 248 10.73 -5.68 -8.20
CA TRP A 248 11.88 -5.32 -7.36
C TRP A 248 13.08 -4.89 -8.18
N VAL A 249 13.47 -5.65 -9.22
CA VAL A 249 14.60 -5.28 -10.10
C VAL A 249 14.35 -3.93 -10.78
N GLY A 250 13.12 -3.69 -11.25
CA GLY A 250 12.73 -2.41 -11.86
C GLY A 250 12.85 -1.24 -10.90
N PHE A 251 12.30 -1.37 -9.70
CA PHE A 251 12.42 -0.36 -8.64
C PHE A 251 13.87 -0.13 -8.22
N GLN A 252 14.64 -1.19 -7.99
CA GLN A 252 16.04 -1.10 -7.60
C GLN A 252 16.87 -0.37 -8.65
N HIS A 253 16.65 -0.68 -9.94
CA HIS A 253 17.32 0.01 -11.04
C HIS A 253 16.91 1.48 -11.14
N ALA A 254 15.60 1.76 -11.09
CA ALA A 254 15.06 3.11 -11.13
C ALA A 254 15.56 3.97 -9.96
N ALA A 255 15.59 3.42 -8.74
CA ALA A 255 16.10 4.09 -7.55
C ALA A 255 17.59 4.44 -7.70
N ARG A 256 18.41 3.52 -8.22
CA ARG A 256 19.83 3.78 -8.46
C ARG A 256 20.05 4.86 -9.51
N SER A 257 19.33 4.76 -10.62
CA SER A 257 19.37 5.74 -11.72
C SER A 257 18.93 7.12 -11.25
N ALA A 258 17.84 7.21 -10.48
CA ALA A 258 17.36 8.46 -9.91
C ALA A 258 18.40 9.06 -8.96
N ALA A 259 19.01 8.26 -8.08
CA ALA A 259 20.06 8.74 -7.17
C ALA A 259 21.36 9.18 -7.88
N GLU A 260 21.56 8.87 -9.16
CA GLU A 260 22.68 9.36 -10.00
C GLU A 260 22.29 10.58 -10.85
N THR A 261 20.98 10.80 -11.00
CA THR A 261 20.45 11.86 -11.86
C THR A 261 20.42 13.18 -11.08
N PRO A 262 20.82 14.32 -11.69
CA PRO A 262 20.73 15.61 -11.03
C PRO A 262 19.30 15.92 -10.60
N CYS A 263 19.13 16.47 -9.40
CA CYS A 263 17.82 16.78 -8.82
C CYS A 263 16.92 17.56 -9.80
N THR A 264 17.50 18.49 -10.57
CA THR A 264 16.76 19.34 -11.51
C THR A 264 16.12 18.58 -12.66
N ALA A 265 16.61 17.37 -12.97
CA ALA A 265 15.98 16.49 -13.95
C ALA A 265 14.85 15.64 -13.33
N LEU A 266 14.90 15.38 -12.02
CA LEU A 266 13.95 14.54 -11.29
C LEU A 266 12.76 15.31 -10.73
N LEU A 267 13.02 16.44 -10.07
CA LEU A 267 12.06 17.12 -9.22
C LEU A 267 11.27 18.17 -10.00
N LEU A 268 9.94 18.11 -9.85
CA LEU A 268 9.04 19.17 -10.30
C LEU A 268 8.03 19.48 -9.19
N LEU A 269 8.32 20.50 -8.39
CA LEU A 269 7.43 20.96 -7.33
C LEU A 269 6.22 21.73 -7.88
N SER A 270 5.06 21.52 -7.27
CA SER A 270 3.94 22.46 -7.34
C SER A 270 4.26 23.77 -6.60
N ALA A 271 3.43 24.80 -6.80
CA ALA A 271 3.58 26.06 -6.06
C ALA A 271 3.44 25.85 -4.54
N GLU A 272 2.43 25.07 -4.14
CA GLU A 272 2.18 24.69 -2.74
C GLU A 272 3.40 23.99 -2.11
N GLN A 273 3.93 22.94 -2.76
CA GLN A 273 5.12 22.25 -2.25
C GLN A 273 6.36 23.18 -2.17
N ALA A 274 6.48 24.14 -3.08
CA ALA A 274 7.58 25.10 -3.04
C ALA A 274 7.38 26.16 -1.93
N GLU A 275 6.14 26.56 -1.67
CA GLU A 275 5.77 27.40 -0.54
C GLU A 275 6.14 26.71 0.78
N ASP A 276 5.69 25.48 0.98
CA ASP A 276 5.96 24.66 2.17
C ASP A 276 7.47 24.54 2.42
N LEU A 277 8.25 24.21 1.38
CA LEU A 277 9.70 24.08 1.52
C LEU A 277 10.42 25.42 1.74
N SER A 278 9.90 26.55 1.23
CA SER A 278 10.58 27.86 1.35
C SER A 278 10.16 28.69 2.56
N GLY A 279 8.99 28.42 3.14
CA GLY A 279 8.42 29.15 4.26
C GLY A 279 7.91 30.56 3.88
N PRO A 280 7.85 31.51 4.84
CA PRO A 280 7.04 32.73 4.72
C PRO A 280 7.50 33.76 3.67
N ASN A 281 8.63 33.51 3.00
CA ASN A 281 9.18 34.41 1.97
C ASN A 281 8.84 33.95 0.53
N PHE A 282 8.00 32.92 0.38
CA PHE A 282 7.54 32.46 -0.93
C PHE A 282 6.67 33.50 -1.65
N SER A 283 6.70 33.49 -2.97
CA SER A 283 5.75 34.24 -3.81
C SER A 283 5.28 33.34 -4.94
N GLU A 284 4.03 32.91 -4.85
CA GLU A 284 3.37 32.10 -5.88
C GLU A 284 3.37 32.81 -7.23
N GLU A 285 3.07 34.11 -7.24
CA GLU A 285 3.10 34.94 -8.46
C GLU A 285 4.48 34.90 -9.18
N LEU A 286 5.58 34.98 -8.41
CA LEU A 286 6.94 34.89 -8.97
C LEU A 286 7.30 33.46 -9.39
N TRP A 287 6.83 32.45 -8.65
CA TRP A 287 7.01 31.05 -9.00
C TRP A 287 6.32 30.72 -10.32
N GLU A 288 5.05 31.08 -10.48
CA GLU A 288 4.28 30.83 -11.70
C GLU A 288 4.82 31.62 -12.90
N ALA A 289 5.33 32.83 -12.67
CA ALA A 289 5.98 33.63 -13.72
C ALA A 289 7.36 33.08 -14.16
N SER A 290 7.94 32.16 -13.40
CA SER A 290 9.28 31.60 -13.67
C SER A 290 9.25 30.48 -14.72
N SER A 291 10.33 30.36 -15.49
CA SER A 291 10.48 29.24 -16.43
C SER A 291 10.56 27.90 -15.67
N GLU A 292 10.21 26.79 -16.33
CA GLU A 292 10.30 25.45 -15.72
C GLU A 292 11.72 25.13 -15.22
N SER A 293 12.75 25.49 -16.00
CA SER A 293 14.15 25.33 -15.59
C SER A 293 14.46 26.12 -14.31
N ALA A 294 13.98 27.36 -14.20
CA ALA A 294 14.21 28.17 -13.01
C ALA A 294 13.50 27.59 -11.78
N ARG A 295 12.28 27.06 -11.95
CA ARG A 295 11.52 26.38 -10.90
C ARG A 295 12.22 25.10 -10.44
N ARG A 296 12.71 24.27 -11.36
CA ARG A 296 13.50 23.06 -11.06
C ARG A 296 14.75 23.40 -10.26
N ASP A 297 15.51 24.39 -10.69
CA ASP A 297 16.73 24.84 -9.98
C ASP A 297 16.44 25.37 -8.58
N LEU A 298 15.41 26.21 -8.44
CA LEU A 298 15.01 26.76 -7.14
C LEU A 298 14.47 25.67 -6.21
N GLY A 299 13.58 24.80 -6.70
CA GLY A 299 13.01 23.70 -5.93
C GLY A 299 14.07 22.74 -5.39
N CYS A 300 15.08 22.41 -6.18
CA CYS A 300 16.19 21.58 -5.73
C CYS A 300 17.04 22.25 -4.65
N ARG A 301 17.25 23.57 -4.73
CA ARG A 301 17.96 24.31 -3.68
C ARG A 301 17.16 24.35 -2.37
N LEU A 302 15.85 24.56 -2.46
CA LEU A 302 14.94 24.51 -1.30
C LEU A 302 14.99 23.14 -0.63
N LEU A 303 14.83 22.07 -1.41
CA LEU A 303 14.90 20.70 -0.91
C LEU A 303 16.26 20.40 -0.27
N ALA A 304 17.37 20.75 -0.93
CA ALA A 304 18.72 20.53 -0.40
C ALA A 304 18.96 21.26 0.93
N ALA A 305 18.47 22.49 1.08
CA ALA A 305 18.55 23.24 2.33
C ALA A 305 17.77 22.55 3.45
N ARG A 306 16.53 22.11 3.18
CA ARG A 306 15.69 21.38 4.15
C ARG A 306 16.30 20.03 4.56
N LEU A 307 16.82 19.27 3.61
CA LEU A 307 17.50 18.00 3.92
C LEU A 307 18.76 18.23 4.75
N THR A 308 19.49 19.31 4.50
CA THR A 308 20.65 19.69 5.30
C THR A 308 20.24 19.98 6.74
N GLU A 309 19.18 20.76 6.97
CA GLU A 309 18.63 21.00 8.31
C GLU A 309 18.29 19.70 9.04
N ARG A 310 17.63 18.77 8.33
CA ARG A 310 17.28 17.45 8.88
C ARG A 310 18.51 16.60 9.19
N VAL A 311 19.54 16.58 8.34
CA VAL A 311 20.82 15.88 8.64
C VAL A 311 21.52 16.49 9.87
N LEU A 312 21.46 17.81 10.06
CA LEU A 312 22.04 18.45 11.23
C LEU A 312 21.25 18.14 12.51
N GLN A 313 19.93 17.99 12.43
CA GLN A 313 19.10 17.49 13.53
C GLN A 313 19.39 16.02 13.84
N TRP A 314 19.64 15.23 12.80
CA TRP A 314 19.93 13.79 12.89
C TRP A 314 21.19 13.58 13.70
N ARG A 315 22.25 14.31 13.36
CA ARG A 315 23.54 14.30 14.07
C ARG A 315 23.40 14.56 15.57
N LYS A 316 22.41 15.35 15.99
CA LYS A 316 22.19 15.67 17.42
C LYS A 316 21.45 14.55 18.18
N SER A 317 20.72 13.70 17.48
CA SER A 317 19.69 12.82 18.07
C SER A 317 19.98 11.32 17.91
N ALA A 318 20.72 10.96 16.86
CA ALA A 318 21.08 9.59 16.51
C ALA A 318 22.19 9.02 17.42
N ASP A 319 22.31 7.69 17.45
CA ASP A 319 23.41 7.00 18.11
C ASP A 319 24.78 7.51 17.57
N PRO A 320 25.75 7.86 18.44
CA PRO A 320 27.10 8.21 18.02
C PRO A 320 27.75 7.22 17.05
N GLY A 321 27.44 5.92 17.16
CA GLY A 321 27.95 4.89 16.24
C GLY A 321 27.48 5.06 14.78
N LEU A 322 26.34 5.72 14.56
CA LEU A 322 25.82 6.06 13.22
C LEU A 322 26.38 7.39 12.70
N THR A 323 26.52 8.37 13.58
CA THR A 323 27.00 9.71 13.17
C THR A 323 28.51 9.79 12.96
N GLY A 324 29.28 9.05 13.76
CA GLY A 324 30.75 9.09 13.76
C GLY A 324 31.41 8.86 12.39
N PRO A 325 30.98 7.84 11.61
CA PRO A 325 31.55 7.56 10.29
C PRO A 325 31.46 8.71 9.28
N VAL A 326 30.49 9.62 9.41
CA VAL A 326 30.15 10.63 8.40
C VAL A 326 30.36 12.08 8.85
N VAL A 327 30.98 12.30 10.01
CA VAL A 327 31.23 13.66 10.55
C VAL A 327 31.81 14.64 9.52
N PRO A 328 32.84 14.30 8.71
CA PRO A 328 33.40 15.24 7.74
C PRO A 328 32.40 15.76 6.71
N TRP A 329 31.50 14.88 6.22
CA TRP A 329 30.49 15.27 5.23
C TRP A 329 29.35 16.08 5.86
N VAL A 330 28.97 15.76 7.10
CA VAL A 330 27.98 16.58 7.83
C VAL A 330 28.52 17.97 8.14
N ASP A 331 29.80 18.09 8.50
CA ASP A 331 30.47 19.39 8.71
C ASP A 331 30.53 20.20 7.41
N ARG A 332 30.77 19.55 6.26
CA ARG A 332 30.75 20.20 4.94
C ARG A 332 29.34 20.66 4.55
N LEU A 333 28.31 19.83 4.75
CA LEU A 333 26.91 20.22 4.53
C LEU A 333 26.54 21.46 5.36
N ALA A 334 26.97 21.52 6.63
CA ALA A 334 26.74 22.68 7.49
C ALA A 334 27.39 23.96 6.95
N GLN A 335 28.57 23.87 6.33
CA GLN A 335 29.26 25.02 5.73
C GLN A 335 28.61 25.48 4.43
N GLU A 336 27.98 24.57 3.69
CA GLU A 336 27.34 24.83 2.39
C GLU A 336 25.83 25.15 2.50
N GLN A 337 25.26 25.17 3.71
CA GLN A 337 23.81 25.22 3.94
C GLN A 337 23.11 26.38 3.23
N ASP A 338 23.64 27.61 3.37
CA ASP A 338 23.02 28.83 2.82
C ASP A 338 23.04 28.87 1.28
N ALA A 339 23.94 28.13 0.65
CA ALA A 339 24.13 28.12 -0.80
C ALA A 339 23.45 26.92 -1.49
N ALA A 340 22.95 25.95 -0.72
CA ALA A 340 22.58 24.62 -1.22
C ALA A 340 23.70 24.06 -2.12
N GLY A 341 24.89 23.89 -1.53
CA GLY A 341 26.08 23.43 -2.24
C GLY A 341 25.92 22.07 -2.92
N GLU A 342 26.91 21.70 -3.73
CA GLU A 342 26.85 20.50 -4.57
C GLU A 342 26.53 19.22 -3.77
N LEU A 343 27.04 19.11 -2.54
CA LEU A 343 26.79 17.98 -1.67
C LEU A 343 25.31 17.88 -1.27
N GLY A 344 24.67 19.03 -0.99
CA GLY A 344 23.24 19.11 -0.68
C GLY A 344 22.35 18.77 -1.87
N LEU A 345 22.73 19.20 -3.09
CA LEU A 345 21.99 18.85 -4.31
C LEU A 345 22.07 17.35 -4.62
N ARG A 346 23.23 16.72 -4.39
CA ARG A 346 23.38 15.26 -4.54
C ARG A 346 22.60 14.49 -3.46
N LEU A 347 22.56 15.01 -2.23
CA LEU A 347 21.71 14.49 -1.16
C LEU A 347 20.23 14.54 -1.55
N ALA A 348 19.77 15.62 -2.19
CA ALA A 348 18.40 15.74 -2.70
C ALA A 348 18.06 14.64 -3.74
N SER A 349 18.93 14.39 -4.72
CA SER A 349 18.75 13.28 -5.66
C SER A 349 18.68 11.91 -4.99
N ALA A 350 19.59 11.65 -4.04
CA ALA A 350 19.60 10.39 -3.29
C ALA A 350 18.32 10.22 -2.47
N PHE A 351 17.87 11.27 -1.78
CA PHE A 351 16.63 11.27 -0.99
C PHE A 351 15.39 11.03 -1.86
N LEU A 352 15.26 11.71 -3.01
CA LEU A 352 14.13 11.53 -3.94
C LEU A 352 14.04 10.12 -4.53
N SER A 353 15.13 9.35 -4.49
CA SER A 353 15.12 7.96 -4.95
C SER A 353 14.65 6.95 -3.89
N LEU A 354 14.59 7.34 -2.61
CA LEU A 354 14.24 6.43 -1.51
C LEU A 354 12.81 5.89 -1.60
N PRO A 355 11.79 6.65 -2.07
CA PRO A 355 10.45 6.11 -2.34
C PRO A 355 10.45 4.94 -3.33
N LEU A 356 11.26 5.01 -4.40
CA LEU A 356 11.43 3.90 -5.33
C LEU A 356 12.16 2.73 -4.65
N CYS A 357 13.17 3.00 -3.84
CA CYS A 357 13.90 1.97 -3.11
C CYS A 357 12.98 1.23 -2.12
N GLY A 358 12.26 1.96 -1.27
CA GLY A 358 11.29 1.43 -0.31
C GLY A 358 10.21 0.62 -1.00
N SER A 359 9.57 1.18 -2.04
CA SER A 359 8.56 0.45 -2.84
C SER A 359 9.13 -0.84 -3.43
N GLY A 360 10.38 -0.84 -3.88
CA GLY A 360 11.04 -2.05 -4.37
C GLY A 360 11.26 -3.11 -3.28
N LEU A 361 11.54 -2.71 -2.04
CA LEU A 361 11.76 -3.65 -0.93
C LEU A 361 10.49 -4.44 -0.58
N HIS A 362 9.30 -3.86 -0.81
CA HIS A 362 8.01 -4.56 -0.75
C HIS A 362 8.03 -5.83 -1.60
N PHE A 363 8.24 -5.67 -2.91
CA PHE A 363 8.24 -6.77 -3.87
C PHE A 363 9.40 -7.75 -3.66
N LEU A 364 10.52 -7.30 -3.06
CA LEU A 364 11.58 -8.21 -2.63
C LEU A 364 11.09 -9.13 -1.49
N GLN A 365 10.37 -8.58 -0.51
CA GLN A 365 9.80 -9.32 0.62
C GLN A 365 8.70 -10.27 0.14
N ASP A 366 7.79 -9.84 -0.73
CA ASP A 366 6.77 -10.71 -1.33
C ASP A 366 7.39 -11.91 -2.05
N ASN A 367 8.47 -11.68 -2.81
CA ASN A 367 9.21 -12.74 -3.48
C ASN A 367 10.01 -13.65 -2.53
N LEU A 368 9.86 -13.49 -1.21
CA LEU A 368 10.39 -14.35 -0.16
C LEU A 368 9.27 -14.89 0.77
N SER A 369 8.01 -14.59 0.46
CA SER A 369 6.82 -14.92 1.24
C SER A 369 5.96 -16.00 0.58
N GLY A 370 5.47 -16.94 1.37
CA GLY A 370 4.88 -18.20 0.88
C GLY A 370 3.65 -18.03 -0.01
N GLY A 371 2.67 -17.25 0.44
CA GLY A 371 1.44 -16.96 -0.29
C GLY A 371 1.68 -16.38 -1.68
N HIS A 372 2.74 -15.58 -1.82
CA HIS A 372 3.15 -14.88 -3.04
C HIS A 372 3.95 -15.74 -4.01
N LEU A 373 4.64 -16.77 -3.53
CA LEU A 373 5.52 -17.59 -4.37
C LEU A 373 4.78 -18.60 -5.25
N ARG A 374 3.71 -19.21 -4.72
CA ARG A 374 2.98 -20.28 -5.42
C ARG A 374 1.64 -19.81 -5.99
N THR A 375 0.98 -18.86 -5.33
CA THR A 375 -0.34 -18.42 -5.75
C THR A 375 -0.23 -17.60 -7.02
N ARG A 376 -1.10 -17.87 -8.00
CA ARG A 376 -1.29 -17.00 -9.16
C ARG A 376 -2.65 -16.33 -9.06
N PRO A 377 -2.73 -15.00 -9.12
CA PRO A 377 -4.01 -14.32 -9.19
C PRO A 377 -4.64 -14.56 -10.56
N TYR A 378 -5.90 -15.00 -10.53
CA TYR A 378 -6.77 -14.99 -11.70
C TYR A 378 -8.00 -14.20 -11.34
N ALA A 379 -8.28 -13.12 -12.08
CA ALA A 379 -9.45 -12.26 -11.85
C ALA A 379 -10.77 -13.05 -11.78
N THR A 380 -10.88 -14.16 -12.50
CA THR A 380 -12.07 -15.03 -12.50
C THR A 380 -12.14 -16.04 -11.35
N ARG A 381 -11.09 -16.15 -10.51
CA ARG A 381 -10.96 -17.16 -9.43
C ARG A 381 -10.37 -16.59 -8.14
N ILE A 382 -10.65 -15.32 -7.85
CA ILE A 382 -10.12 -14.59 -6.68
C ILE A 382 -10.27 -15.37 -5.36
N GLU A 383 -11.43 -15.98 -5.07
CA GLU A 383 -11.62 -16.78 -3.84
C GLU A 383 -10.70 -18.01 -3.77
N GLU A 384 -10.40 -18.64 -4.90
CA GLU A 384 -9.48 -19.78 -4.96
C GLU A 384 -8.03 -19.31 -4.82
N THR A 385 -7.68 -18.19 -5.45
CA THR A 385 -6.41 -17.50 -5.28
C THR A 385 -6.19 -17.15 -3.81
N ARG A 386 -7.12 -16.45 -3.15
CA ARG A 386 -7.02 -16.10 -1.71
C ARG A 386 -6.88 -17.33 -0.82
N ARG A 387 -7.74 -18.34 -0.98
CA ARG A 387 -7.64 -19.58 -0.20
C ARG A 387 -6.29 -20.27 -0.36
N ARG A 388 -5.69 -20.23 -1.54
CA ARG A 388 -4.35 -20.80 -1.78
C ARG A 388 -3.27 -19.93 -1.16
N HIS A 389 -3.37 -18.62 -1.33
CA HIS A 389 -2.49 -17.63 -0.70
C HIS A 389 -2.44 -17.85 0.81
N ASP A 390 -3.59 -17.82 1.49
CA ASP A 390 -3.67 -17.92 2.94
C ASP A 390 -3.20 -19.30 3.43
N HIS A 391 -3.55 -20.36 2.70
CA HIS A 391 -3.07 -21.69 3.00
C HIS A 391 -1.55 -21.77 2.91
N ASP A 392 -0.94 -21.24 1.85
CA ASP A 392 0.50 -21.25 1.64
C ASP A 392 1.24 -20.35 2.62
N SER A 393 0.65 -19.21 2.98
CA SER A 393 1.17 -18.33 4.02
C SER A 393 1.25 -19.05 5.37
N ALA A 394 0.20 -19.81 5.72
CA ALA A 394 0.11 -20.54 6.99
C ALA A 394 1.00 -21.78 7.06
N VAL A 395 1.01 -22.61 6.01
CA VAL A 395 1.72 -23.91 6.02
C VAL A 395 3.16 -23.81 5.51
N GLY A 396 3.48 -22.72 4.82
CA GLY A 396 4.75 -22.45 4.17
C GLY A 396 5.02 -23.32 2.92
N VAL A 397 5.75 -22.76 1.97
CA VAL A 397 6.20 -23.43 0.74
C VAL A 397 7.73 -23.57 0.69
N VAL A 398 8.22 -24.71 0.21
CA VAL A 398 9.66 -24.96 0.10
C VAL A 398 10.20 -24.25 -1.15
N ALA A 399 11.15 -23.36 -0.91
CA ALA A 399 11.65 -22.41 -1.88
C ALA A 399 13.19 -22.42 -1.92
N ILE A 400 13.78 -21.97 -3.02
CA ILE A 400 15.23 -21.86 -3.19
C ILE A 400 15.60 -20.39 -3.36
N PHE A 401 16.38 -19.88 -2.42
CA PHE A 401 16.98 -18.57 -2.50
C PHE A 401 18.25 -18.59 -3.39
N HIS A 402 18.34 -17.62 -4.29
CA HIS A 402 19.42 -17.51 -5.27
C HIS A 402 20.23 -16.22 -5.09
N GLY A 403 21.17 -16.28 -4.15
CA GLY A 403 22.13 -15.19 -3.90
C GLY A 403 22.97 -14.83 -5.12
N HIS A 404 23.58 -13.64 -5.08
CA HIS A 404 24.22 -13.06 -6.24
C HIS A 404 25.50 -13.83 -6.68
N PRO A 405 25.64 -14.23 -7.96
CA PRO A 405 26.72 -15.11 -8.44
C PRO A 405 28.13 -14.59 -8.16
N ALA A 406 28.32 -13.26 -8.14
CA ALA A 406 29.63 -12.65 -7.86
C ALA A 406 30.19 -13.00 -6.47
N PHE A 407 29.36 -13.46 -5.53
CA PHE A 407 29.78 -13.86 -4.18
C PHE A 407 29.88 -15.37 -3.98
N ALA A 408 29.75 -16.16 -5.05
CA ALA A 408 29.73 -17.61 -4.97
C ALA A 408 28.71 -18.16 -3.96
N SER A 409 27.54 -17.51 -3.83
CA SER A 409 26.44 -17.97 -2.97
C SER A 409 25.86 -19.28 -3.50
N PRO A 410 25.94 -20.41 -2.76
CA PRO A 410 25.20 -21.59 -3.16
C PRO A 410 23.69 -21.34 -3.06
N PRO A 411 22.84 -22.03 -3.84
CA PRO A 411 21.40 -22.00 -3.65
C PRO A 411 21.03 -22.46 -2.24
N GLN A 412 20.18 -21.70 -1.56
CA GLN A 412 19.80 -21.96 -0.18
C GLN A 412 18.32 -22.34 -0.11
N PRO A 413 17.98 -23.62 0.17
CA PRO A 413 16.60 -23.99 0.39
C PRO A 413 16.11 -23.38 1.71
N PHE A 414 14.87 -22.92 1.73
CA PHE A 414 14.19 -22.43 2.91
C PHE A 414 12.70 -22.76 2.83
N LEU A 415 12.01 -22.62 3.95
CA LEU A 415 10.56 -22.68 3.99
C LEU A 415 10.03 -21.25 4.08
N ALA A 416 9.28 -20.83 3.06
CA ALA A 416 8.67 -19.51 2.99
C ALA A 416 7.26 -19.58 3.59
N PHE A 417 7.09 -19.10 4.82
CA PHE A 417 5.80 -18.67 5.36
C PHE A 417 5.42 -17.34 4.72
N GLY A 418 4.14 -16.97 4.73
CA GLY A 418 3.68 -15.72 4.12
C GLY A 418 3.35 -14.64 5.13
N ASP A 419 2.97 -13.49 4.61
CA ASP A 419 2.71 -12.29 5.40
C ASP A 419 1.57 -12.53 6.41
N GLY A 420 1.67 -11.87 7.55
CA GLY A 420 0.80 -12.10 8.70
C GLY A 420 1.17 -13.33 9.53
N TYR A 421 2.31 -13.98 9.22
CA TYR A 421 2.90 -15.03 10.05
C TYR A 421 4.35 -14.72 10.44
N LEU A 422 5.02 -13.76 9.78
CA LEU A 422 6.41 -13.46 10.11
C LEU A 422 6.54 -12.58 11.35
N LEU A 423 5.49 -11.94 11.85
CA LEU A 423 5.52 -11.31 13.18
C LEU A 423 4.83 -12.11 14.28
N GLY A 424 4.11 -13.18 13.93
CA GLY A 424 3.38 -14.00 14.89
C GLY A 424 4.26 -14.70 15.93
N PRO A 425 3.63 -15.18 17.02
CA PRO A 425 4.33 -15.98 18.02
C PRO A 425 4.83 -17.29 17.40
N GLY A 426 5.82 -17.91 18.06
CA GLY A 426 6.32 -19.21 17.62
C GLY A 426 5.21 -20.27 17.54
N ALA A 427 5.50 -21.37 16.84
CA ALA A 427 4.63 -22.52 16.79
C ALA A 427 4.21 -22.97 18.20
N GLY A 428 2.94 -23.34 18.34
CA GLY A 428 2.39 -23.76 19.64
C GLY A 428 2.19 -22.64 20.66
N GLY A 429 2.37 -21.37 20.28
CA GLY A 429 2.21 -20.21 21.17
C GLY A 429 3.33 -20.06 22.19
N ARG A 430 4.46 -20.74 21.99
CA ARG A 430 5.65 -20.60 22.83
C ARG A 430 6.58 -19.50 22.31
N SER A 431 7.32 -18.91 23.25
CA SER A 431 8.38 -17.95 22.95
C SER A 431 9.42 -18.56 22.01
N LEU A 432 9.89 -17.77 21.05
CA LEU A 432 11.00 -18.14 20.16
C LEU A 432 12.33 -18.36 20.90
N GLU A 433 12.39 -17.98 22.17
CA GLU A 433 13.59 -18.01 23.01
C GLU A 433 13.83 -19.33 23.72
N GLU A 434 12.80 -20.18 23.85
CA GLU A 434 12.93 -21.50 24.47
C GLU A 434 13.68 -22.52 23.57
N GLY A 435 14.09 -22.09 22.37
CA GLY A 435 14.74 -22.91 21.35
C GLY A 435 16.08 -22.36 20.87
N LEU A 436 16.99 -23.30 20.60
CA LEU A 436 18.29 -23.23 19.93
C LEU A 436 18.55 -21.97 19.07
N GLY A 437 19.76 -21.41 19.16
CA GLY A 437 20.22 -20.32 18.25
C GLY A 437 20.24 -20.76 16.77
N LEU A 438 20.22 -19.83 15.80
CA LEU A 438 20.15 -20.20 14.37
C LEU A 438 21.26 -21.17 13.94
N GLY A 439 22.48 -21.01 14.45
CA GLY A 439 23.56 -21.97 14.17
C GLY A 439 23.26 -23.40 14.64
N GLN A 440 22.60 -23.55 15.80
CA GLN A 440 22.16 -24.85 16.28
C GLN A 440 21.00 -25.41 15.45
N CYS A 441 20.05 -24.56 15.05
CA CYS A 441 18.97 -24.93 14.12
C CYS A 441 19.53 -25.53 12.83
N ILE A 442 20.59 -24.95 12.25
CA ILE A 442 21.10 -25.43 10.98
C ILE A 442 21.91 -26.72 11.14
N HIS A 443 22.74 -26.82 12.17
CA HIS A 443 23.63 -27.97 12.36
C HIS A 443 22.94 -29.19 12.99
N HIS A 444 21.85 -29.01 13.73
CA HIS A 444 21.16 -30.07 14.47
C HIS A 444 19.64 -29.98 14.23
N PRO A 445 19.08 -30.71 13.26
CA PRO A 445 17.65 -30.68 13.01
C PRO A 445 16.87 -31.08 14.25
N PRO A 446 16.00 -30.21 14.79
CA PRO A 446 15.19 -30.55 15.95
C PRO A 446 14.28 -31.75 15.64
N GLU A 447 14.17 -32.69 16.57
CA GLU A 447 13.21 -33.80 16.42
C GLU A 447 11.78 -33.37 16.73
N ASP A 448 11.64 -32.38 17.61
CA ASP A 448 10.39 -31.78 18.05
C ASP A 448 9.80 -30.85 16.96
N PRO A 449 8.56 -31.09 16.49
CA PRO A 449 7.96 -30.30 15.42
C PRO A 449 7.80 -28.80 15.70
N GLU A 450 7.63 -28.43 16.97
CA GLU A 450 7.47 -27.02 17.37
C GLU A 450 8.81 -26.28 17.25
N THR A 451 9.87 -26.85 17.81
CA THR A 451 11.23 -26.35 17.68
C THR A 451 11.69 -26.31 16.22
N ALA A 452 11.35 -27.33 15.43
CA ALA A 452 11.66 -27.37 14.00
C ALA A 452 10.97 -26.23 13.24
N THR A 453 9.67 -25.99 13.46
CA THR A 453 8.95 -24.86 12.84
C THR A 453 9.55 -23.51 13.27
N ASN A 454 9.88 -23.32 14.55
CA ASN A 454 10.50 -22.08 15.03
C ASN A 454 11.87 -21.82 14.40
N CYS A 455 12.69 -22.86 14.21
CA CYS A 455 13.95 -22.77 13.48
C CYS A 455 13.76 -22.35 12.02
N LEU A 456 12.73 -22.87 11.34
CA LEU A 456 12.40 -22.50 9.96
C LEU A 456 11.95 -21.04 9.85
N LEU A 457 11.06 -20.60 10.75
CA LEU A 457 10.58 -19.22 10.80
C LEU A 457 11.72 -18.24 11.07
N ARG A 458 12.58 -18.55 12.03
CA ARG A 458 13.78 -17.77 12.36
C ARG A 458 14.76 -17.68 11.18
N TYR A 459 14.97 -18.78 10.47
CA TYR A 459 15.81 -18.80 9.26
C TYR A 459 15.24 -17.89 8.16
N GLN A 460 13.92 -17.96 7.89
CA GLN A 460 13.29 -17.09 6.89
C GLN A 460 13.38 -15.61 7.26
N ARG A 461 13.07 -15.24 8.51
CA ARG A 461 13.20 -13.84 8.97
C ARG A 461 14.62 -13.31 8.82
N ALA A 462 15.63 -14.12 9.19
CA ALA A 462 17.03 -13.75 9.04
C ALA A 462 17.43 -13.62 7.57
N LEU A 463 16.90 -14.47 6.69
CA LEU A 463 17.11 -14.39 5.24
C LEU A 463 16.52 -13.11 4.66
N ILE A 464 15.26 -12.78 4.98
CA ILE A 464 14.60 -11.56 4.53
C ILE A 464 15.36 -10.32 5.02
N LEU A 465 15.70 -10.27 6.30
CA LEU A 465 16.48 -9.17 6.86
C LEU A 465 17.83 -9.00 6.13
N ALA A 466 18.54 -10.10 5.88
CA ALA A 466 19.83 -10.07 5.18
C ALA A 466 19.69 -9.63 3.71
N SER A 467 18.66 -10.09 2.99
CA SER A 467 18.43 -9.71 1.60
C SER A 467 17.98 -8.26 1.46
N THR A 468 17.10 -7.78 2.33
CA THR A 468 16.65 -6.38 2.33
C THR A 468 17.81 -5.45 2.68
N ALA A 469 18.63 -5.79 3.67
CA ALA A 469 19.85 -5.03 3.99
C ALA A 469 20.88 -5.07 2.85
N ALA A 470 20.99 -6.19 2.12
CA ALA A 470 21.85 -6.31 0.96
C ALA A 470 21.37 -5.44 -0.22
N ALA A 471 20.06 -5.36 -0.47
CA ALA A 471 19.47 -4.50 -1.49
C ALA A 471 19.70 -3.00 -1.17
N LEU A 472 19.54 -2.61 0.09
CA LEU A 472 19.86 -1.25 0.54
C LEU A 472 21.34 -0.92 0.41
N ARG A 473 22.22 -1.87 0.73
CA ARG A 473 23.66 -1.73 0.52
C ARG A 473 23.99 -1.61 -0.97
N ASP A 474 23.39 -2.42 -1.84
CA ASP A 474 23.58 -2.33 -3.30
C ASP A 474 23.11 -0.97 -3.85
N TRP A 475 21.98 -0.45 -3.35
CA TRP A 475 21.55 0.90 -3.67
C TRP A 475 22.57 1.93 -3.16
N ALA A 476 23.08 1.82 -1.94
CA ALA A 476 24.02 2.80 -1.39
C ALA A 476 25.41 2.76 -2.06
N SER A 477 25.88 1.57 -2.48
CA SER A 477 27.20 1.37 -3.06
C SER A 477 27.13 1.22 -4.58
N ILE A 478 27.17 2.32 -5.34
CA ILE A 478 27.33 2.31 -6.81
C ILE A 478 28.77 1.97 -7.22
N LEU A 479 29.53 1.24 -6.42
CA LEU A 479 30.94 1.06 -6.74
C LEU A 479 31.08 0.20 -8.01
N PRO A 480 31.99 0.57 -8.94
CA PRO A 480 32.22 -0.20 -10.15
C PRO A 480 32.43 -1.67 -9.80
N ARG A 481 31.78 -2.56 -10.56
CA ARG A 481 31.63 -4.02 -10.39
C ARG A 481 32.92 -4.85 -10.18
N GLY A 482 34.09 -4.25 -9.92
CA GLY A 482 35.37 -4.96 -9.94
C GLY A 482 36.44 -4.54 -8.92
N LYS A 483 36.18 -3.68 -7.91
CA LYS A 483 37.24 -3.35 -6.92
C LYS A 483 36.95 -3.58 -5.44
N TYR A 484 35.69 -3.69 -5.01
CA TYR A 484 35.38 -3.79 -3.57
C TYR A 484 34.30 -4.84 -3.19
N PHE A 485 34.01 -5.77 -4.10
CA PHE A 485 33.08 -6.88 -3.85
C PHE A 485 33.78 -8.20 -3.49
N GLU A 486 35.06 -8.18 -3.10
CA GLU A 486 35.88 -9.39 -2.95
C GLU A 486 35.83 -10.09 -1.57
N GLU A 487 34.97 -9.67 -0.64
CA GLU A 487 34.75 -10.47 0.57
C GLU A 487 33.59 -11.44 0.38
N ARG A 488 33.93 -12.74 0.30
CA ARG A 488 32.99 -13.89 0.33
C ARG A 488 32.05 -13.91 1.54
N HIS A 489 32.27 -13.01 2.52
CA HIS A 489 31.51 -12.85 3.76
C HIS A 489 30.77 -11.50 3.83
N SER A 490 30.43 -10.90 2.69
CA SER A 490 29.70 -9.63 2.67
C SER A 490 28.19 -9.83 2.49
N LEU A 491 27.38 -8.87 2.97
CA LEU A 491 25.93 -8.84 2.76
C LEU A 491 25.52 -9.00 1.28
N GLY A 492 26.37 -8.58 0.32
CA GLY A 492 26.06 -8.63 -1.12
C GLY A 492 25.73 -10.03 -1.63
N ARG A 493 26.14 -11.09 -0.93
CA ARG A 493 25.80 -12.48 -1.25
C ARG A 493 24.31 -12.80 -1.13
N PHE A 494 23.56 -12.00 -0.36
CA PHE A 494 22.11 -12.07 -0.20
C PHE A 494 21.38 -11.09 -1.11
N LEU A 495 22.10 -10.39 -2.00
CA LEU A 495 21.43 -9.74 -3.11
C LEU A 495 20.85 -10.84 -4.01
N LEU A 496 19.57 -10.76 -4.30
CA LEU A 496 18.91 -11.77 -5.11
C LEU A 496 19.28 -11.59 -6.59
N SER A 497 19.51 -12.68 -7.32
CA SER A 497 19.97 -12.62 -8.72
C SER A 497 18.98 -13.14 -9.76
N ARG A 498 17.91 -13.78 -9.28
CA ARG A 498 16.81 -14.33 -10.07
C ARG A 498 15.61 -14.58 -9.16
N PRO A 499 14.41 -14.80 -9.72
CA PRO A 499 13.25 -15.21 -8.92
C PRO A 499 13.54 -16.41 -8.03
N VAL A 500 12.81 -16.52 -6.93
CA VAL A 500 12.89 -17.68 -6.05
C VAL A 500 12.23 -18.88 -6.72
N ASP A 501 12.94 -20.01 -6.78
CA ASP A 501 12.45 -21.24 -7.40
C ASP A 501 11.70 -22.11 -6.39
N LEU A 502 10.56 -22.69 -6.79
CA LEU A 502 9.84 -23.68 -5.98
C LEU A 502 10.47 -25.07 -6.15
N VAL A 503 10.67 -25.79 -5.04
CA VAL A 503 11.17 -27.18 -5.08
C VAL A 503 10.02 -28.12 -5.47
N SER A 504 9.87 -28.33 -6.79
CA SER A 504 8.85 -29.17 -7.45
C SER A 504 7.44 -28.57 -7.55
N LEU A 505 7.14 -28.00 -8.73
CA LEU A 505 5.92 -28.28 -9.50
C LEU A 505 6.20 -27.94 -10.97
N SER A 506 5.94 -28.92 -11.83
CA SER A 506 5.95 -28.79 -13.28
C SER A 506 4.79 -27.90 -13.71
N ASP A 507 5.04 -26.62 -13.99
CA ASP A 507 4.19 -25.81 -14.86
C ASP A 507 4.99 -24.62 -15.42
N HIS A 508 5.63 -24.87 -16.57
CA HIS A 508 6.06 -23.79 -17.45
C HIS A 508 4.84 -23.23 -18.15
N LEU A 509 4.49 -21.98 -17.86
CA LEU A 509 3.45 -21.24 -18.57
C LEU A 509 3.94 -19.81 -18.86
N PRO A 510 3.43 -19.20 -19.94
CA PRO A 510 4.07 -18.05 -20.57
C PRO A 510 3.89 -16.78 -19.74
N TYR A 511 5.01 -16.08 -19.53
CA TYR A 511 5.09 -14.77 -18.92
C TYR A 511 4.37 -13.73 -19.78
N ALA A 512 3.49 -12.92 -19.18
CA ALA A 512 3.21 -11.60 -19.72
C ALA A 512 4.42 -10.74 -19.34
N MET A 513 5.39 -10.64 -20.25
CA MET A 513 6.66 -9.97 -19.97
C MET A 513 6.43 -8.51 -19.56
N LEU A 514 6.52 -8.19 -18.27
CA LEU A 514 7.31 -7.03 -17.91
C LEU A 514 8.73 -7.29 -18.44
N HIS A 515 9.28 -6.35 -19.19
CA HIS A 515 10.72 -6.39 -19.43
C HIS A 515 11.38 -6.27 -18.05
N ILE A 516 12.13 -7.30 -17.63
CA ILE A 516 12.86 -7.29 -16.36
C ILE A 516 13.60 -5.94 -16.26
N GLY A 517 13.30 -5.16 -15.22
CA GLY A 517 13.90 -3.84 -15.02
C GLY A 517 13.00 -2.62 -15.26
N ASP A 518 11.74 -2.81 -15.68
CA ASP A 518 10.76 -1.72 -15.73
C ASP A 518 9.97 -1.62 -14.40
N LEU A 519 9.62 -0.39 -13.99
CA LEU A 519 8.65 -0.16 -12.91
C LEU A 519 7.29 -0.79 -13.26
N PRO A 520 6.50 -1.36 -12.34
CA PRO A 520 5.17 -1.86 -12.65
C PRO A 520 4.26 -0.74 -13.16
N VAL A 521 3.28 -1.09 -14.01
CA VAL A 521 2.33 -0.10 -14.54
C VAL A 521 1.37 0.27 -13.41
N PRO A 522 1.24 1.56 -13.04
CA PRO A 522 0.23 1.98 -12.07
C PRO A 522 -1.18 1.57 -12.54
N TRP A 523 -2.04 1.25 -11.59
CA TRP A 523 -3.40 0.80 -11.90
C TRP A 523 -4.23 1.90 -12.61
N GLU A 524 -5.04 1.50 -13.58
CA GLU A 524 -5.97 2.43 -14.24
C GLU A 524 -7.14 2.77 -13.29
N PRO A 525 -7.62 4.02 -13.26
CA PRO A 525 -8.76 4.38 -12.42
C PRO A 525 -9.97 3.46 -12.65
N LEU A 526 -10.59 3.00 -11.56
CA LEU A 526 -11.69 2.04 -11.59
C LEU A 526 -12.83 2.49 -12.52
N SER A 527 -13.26 1.59 -13.40
CA SER A 527 -14.50 1.70 -14.16
C SER A 527 -15.51 0.71 -13.62
N TYR A 528 -16.79 1.08 -13.64
CA TYR A 528 -17.84 0.28 -13.01
C TYR A 528 -19.09 0.32 -13.88
N GLN A 529 -19.66 -0.85 -14.17
CA GLN A 529 -20.88 -0.97 -14.94
C GLN A 529 -21.85 -1.87 -14.20
N ALA A 530 -23.08 -1.44 -13.99
CA ALA A 530 -24.05 -2.25 -13.29
C ALA A 530 -25.45 -2.22 -13.90
N LEU A 531 -26.09 -3.39 -13.88
CA LEU A 531 -27.48 -3.58 -14.26
C LEU A 531 -28.25 -4.10 -13.06
N VAL A 532 -29.14 -3.26 -12.50
CA VAL A 532 -29.94 -3.60 -11.32
C VAL A 532 -31.42 -3.71 -11.64
N PHE A 533 -32.10 -4.63 -10.97
CA PHE A 533 -33.55 -4.71 -10.96
C PHE A 533 -34.07 -4.11 -9.65
N ALA A 534 -34.93 -3.10 -9.77
CA ALA A 534 -35.45 -2.34 -8.65
C ALA A 534 -36.90 -2.73 -8.33
N TYR A 535 -37.18 -2.90 -7.04
CA TYR A 535 -38.51 -3.06 -6.48
C TYR A 535 -38.72 -1.98 -5.43
N GLY A 536 -39.76 -1.17 -5.60
CA GLY A 536 -40.01 -0.01 -4.76
C GLY A 536 -41.46 0.16 -4.36
N ILE A 537 -41.66 1.01 -3.36
CA ILE A 537 -42.97 1.38 -2.86
C ILE A 537 -43.13 2.90 -2.98
N GLU A 538 -44.25 3.32 -3.55
CA GLU A 538 -44.65 4.72 -3.57
C GLU A 538 -45.20 5.12 -2.19
N LEU A 539 -44.51 6.00 -1.46
CA LEU A 539 -44.75 6.20 -0.02
C LEU A 539 -46.13 6.81 0.31
N ARG A 540 -46.75 7.57 -0.59
CA ARG A 540 -48.08 8.18 -0.36
C ARG A 540 -49.23 7.39 -0.98
N ALA A 541 -49.02 6.80 -2.16
CA ALA A 541 -50.06 6.05 -2.86
C ALA A 541 -50.04 4.54 -2.56
N ARG A 542 -49.01 4.04 -1.85
CA ARG A 542 -48.81 2.60 -1.56
C ARG A 542 -48.77 1.71 -2.80
N GLY A 543 -48.52 2.30 -3.97
CA GLY A 543 -48.33 1.61 -5.23
C GLY A 543 -47.00 0.87 -5.26
N LEU A 544 -46.95 -0.22 -6.03
CA LEU A 544 -45.73 -0.96 -6.29
C LEU A 544 -45.06 -0.42 -7.55
N VAL A 545 -43.75 -0.18 -7.47
CA VAL A 545 -42.92 0.19 -8.61
C VAL A 545 -41.91 -0.93 -8.86
N GLN A 546 -41.75 -1.34 -10.11
CA GLN A 546 -40.74 -2.31 -10.52
C GLN A 546 -39.98 -1.77 -11.72
N GLY A 547 -38.69 -2.06 -11.85
CA GLY A 547 -37.94 -1.61 -13.00
C GLY A 547 -36.54 -2.18 -13.06
N PHE A 548 -35.78 -1.66 -14.01
CA PHE A 548 -34.34 -1.87 -14.08
C PHE A 548 -33.61 -0.55 -14.28
N ASP A 549 -32.33 -0.53 -13.91
CA ASP A 549 -31.44 0.60 -14.03
C ASP A 549 -30.06 0.11 -14.49
N LEU A 550 -29.51 0.73 -15.53
CA LEU A 550 -28.17 0.52 -16.03
C LEU A 550 -27.32 1.73 -15.65
N SER A 551 -26.29 1.52 -14.84
CA SER A 551 -25.32 2.51 -14.42
C SER A 551 -23.98 2.24 -15.10
N LEU A 552 -23.37 3.26 -15.71
CA LEU A 552 -22.06 3.21 -16.33
C LEU A 552 -21.20 4.30 -15.69
N LEU A 553 -20.39 3.93 -14.72
CA LEU A 553 -19.57 4.83 -13.92
C LEU A 553 -18.09 4.72 -14.28
N SER A 554 -17.42 5.85 -14.17
CA SER A 554 -15.99 6.01 -14.35
C SER A 554 -15.46 6.88 -13.23
N ALA A 555 -14.29 6.54 -12.68
CA ALA A 555 -13.63 7.36 -11.69
C ALA A 555 -13.32 8.78 -12.23
N LEU A 556 -13.61 9.80 -11.42
CA LEU A 556 -13.27 11.20 -11.70
C LEU A 556 -11.86 11.58 -11.24
N GLY A 557 -11.22 10.69 -10.50
CA GLY A 557 -9.91 10.88 -9.91
C GLY A 557 -9.22 9.55 -9.69
N ARG A 558 -7.94 9.63 -9.41
CA ARG A 558 -7.06 8.47 -9.35
C ARG A 558 -7.39 7.54 -8.22
N GLU A 559 -7.73 8.07 -7.04
CA GLU A 559 -8.18 7.33 -5.86
C GLU A 559 -9.58 6.71 -5.99
N ALA A 560 -10.29 6.96 -7.10
CA ALA A 560 -11.68 6.52 -7.34
C ALA A 560 -12.66 6.79 -6.17
N THR A 561 -12.34 7.74 -5.30
CA THR A 561 -13.21 8.26 -4.23
C THR A 561 -14.46 8.90 -4.82
N TRP A 562 -14.31 9.55 -5.97
CA TRP A 562 -15.43 10.09 -6.75
C TRP A 562 -15.57 9.33 -8.06
N LEU A 563 -16.77 8.83 -8.34
CA LEU A 563 -17.16 8.29 -9.63
C LEU A 563 -18.19 9.21 -10.28
N SER A 564 -18.24 9.20 -11.60
CA SER A 564 -19.27 9.87 -12.38
C SER A 564 -19.77 8.97 -13.48
N GLY A 565 -20.99 9.16 -13.92
CA GLY A 565 -21.47 8.27 -14.96
C GLY A 565 -22.91 8.45 -15.37
N TYR A 566 -23.27 7.66 -16.37
CA TYR A 566 -24.60 7.65 -16.96
C TYR A 566 -25.49 6.63 -16.25
N HIS A 567 -26.73 7.03 -16.03
CA HIS A 567 -27.80 6.18 -15.53
C HIS A 567 -28.90 6.11 -16.56
N LEU A 568 -29.37 4.90 -16.87
CA LEU A 568 -30.42 4.63 -17.83
C LEU A 568 -31.38 3.62 -17.22
N GLY A 569 -32.58 4.08 -16.86
CA GLY A 569 -33.56 3.26 -16.16
C GLY A 569 -34.90 3.19 -16.87
N ALA A 570 -35.60 2.07 -16.69
CA ALA A 570 -36.99 1.92 -17.09
C ALA A 570 -37.80 1.32 -15.94
N ARG A 571 -38.93 1.94 -15.60
CA ARG A 571 -39.76 1.56 -14.45
C ARG A 571 -41.22 1.48 -14.83
N VAL A 572 -41.94 0.54 -14.25
CA VAL A 572 -43.37 0.36 -14.35
C VAL A 572 -43.98 0.51 -12.96
N GLY A 573 -44.84 1.50 -12.79
CA GLY A 573 -45.57 1.74 -11.54
C GLY A 573 -47.03 1.35 -11.66
N ALA A 574 -47.54 0.61 -10.67
CA ALA A 574 -48.97 0.43 -10.44
C ALA A 574 -49.43 1.49 -9.42
N VAL A 575 -49.99 2.59 -9.92
CA VAL A 575 -50.66 3.60 -9.07
C VAL A 575 -52.08 3.10 -8.83
N ASP A 576 -52.59 3.22 -7.60
CA ASP A 576 -53.98 2.83 -7.24
C ASP A 576 -54.99 3.30 -8.32
N GLY A 577 -55.48 2.34 -9.13
CA GLY A 577 -56.30 2.54 -10.33
C GLY A 577 -55.86 1.63 -11.51
N PRO A 578 -56.61 1.55 -12.62
CA PRO A 578 -56.30 0.66 -13.76
C PRO A 578 -55.11 1.12 -14.64
N ASN A 579 -54.32 2.10 -14.21
CA ASN A 579 -53.41 2.82 -15.09
C ASN A 579 -51.95 2.51 -14.73
N ASN A 580 -51.34 1.61 -15.50
CA ASN A 580 -49.90 1.39 -15.47
C ASN A 580 -49.17 2.59 -16.08
N ARG A 581 -48.03 2.97 -15.51
CA ARG A 581 -47.14 4.00 -16.06
C ARG A 581 -45.77 3.41 -16.32
N LEU A 582 -45.31 3.47 -17.57
CA LEU A 582 -43.92 3.24 -17.95
C LEU A 582 -43.15 4.56 -17.82
N LEU A 583 -42.03 4.55 -17.13
CA LEU A 583 -41.16 5.71 -16.94
C LEU A 583 -39.76 5.34 -17.43
N LEU A 584 -39.25 6.09 -18.39
CA LEU A 584 -37.88 6.02 -18.85
C LEU A 584 -37.11 7.16 -18.21
N ALA A 585 -36.03 6.84 -17.50
CA ALA A 585 -35.19 7.81 -16.81
C ALA A 585 -33.77 7.77 -17.38
N ALA A 586 -33.16 8.94 -17.53
CA ALA A 586 -31.76 9.07 -17.91
C ALA A 586 -31.12 10.26 -17.19
N GLY A 587 -29.85 10.13 -16.82
CA GLY A 587 -29.10 11.23 -16.21
C GLY A 587 -27.61 10.95 -16.12
N TYR A 588 -26.87 12.00 -15.78
CA TYR A 588 -25.45 11.92 -15.47
C TYR A 588 -25.26 12.35 -14.01
N GLY A 589 -24.65 11.49 -13.20
CA GLY A 589 -24.57 11.65 -11.76
C GLY A 589 -23.15 11.58 -11.21
N PHE A 590 -23.02 11.97 -9.95
CA PHE A 590 -21.80 11.88 -9.17
C PHE A 590 -22.03 10.91 -8.01
N HIS A 591 -21.00 10.13 -7.71
CA HIS A 591 -21.05 9.09 -6.71
C HIS A 591 -19.83 9.21 -5.82
N TRP A 592 -20.05 9.18 -4.52
CA TRP A 592 -18.95 9.17 -3.57
C TRP A 592 -18.75 7.75 -3.05
N ARG A 593 -17.59 7.18 -3.33
CA ARG A 593 -17.17 5.88 -2.84
C ARG A 593 -16.68 6.05 -1.41
N TRP A 594 -17.58 5.77 -0.46
CA TRP A 594 -17.32 5.96 0.96
C TRP A 594 -16.39 4.89 1.54
N ALA A 595 -16.40 3.69 0.96
CA ALA A 595 -15.41 2.65 1.22
C ALA A 595 -15.31 1.74 0.00
N ALA A 596 -14.38 0.78 0.01
CA ALA A 596 -14.25 -0.19 -1.07
C ALA A 596 -15.59 -0.86 -1.47
N ARG A 597 -16.50 -1.04 -0.51
CA ARG A 597 -17.78 -1.74 -0.67
C ARG A 597 -19.01 -0.83 -0.72
N PHE A 598 -18.87 0.48 -0.46
CA PHE A 598 -20.01 1.38 -0.26
C PHE A 598 -19.94 2.59 -1.19
N LEU A 599 -21.01 2.79 -1.95
CA LEU A 599 -21.17 3.92 -2.84
C LEU A 599 -22.39 4.74 -2.41
N LEU A 600 -22.18 6.03 -2.16
CA LEU A 600 -23.23 7.00 -1.94
C LEU A 600 -23.59 7.66 -3.27
N ASP A 601 -24.82 7.43 -3.71
CA ASP A 601 -25.31 7.84 -5.01
C ASP A 601 -26.04 9.18 -4.91
N LEU A 602 -25.62 10.17 -5.71
CA LEU A 602 -26.34 11.43 -5.88
C LEU A 602 -26.58 11.71 -7.37
N VAL A 603 -27.75 11.32 -7.86
CA VAL A 603 -28.02 11.30 -9.30
C VAL A 603 -29.20 12.21 -9.66
N PRO A 604 -28.98 13.30 -10.43
CA PRO A 604 -30.06 14.08 -11.00
C PRO A 604 -30.58 13.40 -12.27
N LEU A 605 -31.66 12.63 -12.16
CA LEU A 605 -32.27 11.98 -13.32
C LEU A 605 -33.32 12.89 -13.97
N THR A 606 -33.43 12.81 -15.29
CA THR A 606 -34.59 13.30 -16.04
C THR A 606 -35.45 12.11 -16.44
N PHE A 607 -36.77 12.28 -16.53
CA PHE A 607 -37.65 11.19 -16.92
C PHE A 607 -38.71 11.59 -17.95
N LEU A 608 -39.12 10.60 -18.74
CA LEU A 608 -40.25 10.62 -19.65
C LEU A 608 -41.18 9.45 -19.29
N GLY A 609 -42.46 9.75 -19.12
CA GLY A 609 -43.46 8.80 -18.68
C GLY A 609 -44.61 8.63 -19.66
N LEU A 610 -45.01 7.39 -19.90
CA LEU A 610 -46.17 7.00 -20.69
C LEU A 610 -47.15 6.26 -19.79
N GLY A 611 -48.37 6.76 -19.65
CA GLY A 611 -49.43 6.11 -18.89
C GLY A 611 -50.68 5.87 -19.70
N ASP A 612 -51.44 4.83 -19.33
CA ASP A 612 -52.82 4.68 -19.81
C ASP A 612 -53.68 5.73 -19.10
N GLY A 613 -54.04 6.80 -19.83
CA GLY A 613 -55.18 7.65 -19.47
C GLY A 613 -56.43 7.02 -20.09
N SER A 614 -57.57 7.14 -19.43
CA SER A 614 -58.84 6.48 -19.80
C SER A 614 -59.50 6.99 -21.10
N ASP A 615 -58.73 7.35 -22.14
CA ASP A 615 -59.09 7.42 -23.56
C ASP A 615 -57.98 8.07 -24.44
N ARG A 616 -56.88 8.55 -23.86
CA ARG A 616 -55.67 9.03 -24.59
C ARG A 616 -54.42 8.75 -23.75
N GLY A 617 -53.36 8.24 -24.39
CA GLY A 617 -52.07 8.03 -23.74
C GLY A 617 -51.56 9.32 -23.08
N MET A 618 -51.18 9.23 -21.81
CA MET A 618 -50.69 10.36 -21.03
C MET A 618 -49.17 10.41 -21.12
N LEU A 619 -48.62 11.51 -21.65
CA LEU A 619 -47.19 11.78 -21.66
C LEU A 619 -46.84 12.70 -20.49
N THR A 620 -45.86 12.31 -19.69
CA THR A 620 -45.32 13.10 -18.58
C THR A 620 -43.82 13.27 -18.71
N ALA A 621 -43.28 14.38 -18.23
CA ALA A 621 -41.84 14.60 -18.18
C ALA A 621 -41.44 15.41 -16.95
N GLY A 622 -40.24 15.16 -16.42
CA GLY A 622 -39.79 15.82 -15.20
C GLY A 622 -38.37 15.50 -14.77
N LEU A 623 -38.05 15.90 -13.54
CA LEU A 623 -36.81 15.55 -12.84
C LEU A 623 -37.10 14.51 -11.76
N ASP A 624 -36.18 13.58 -11.55
CA ASP A 624 -36.30 12.48 -10.60
C ASP A 624 -34.98 12.31 -9.83
N PRO A 625 -34.60 13.31 -9.02
CA PRO A 625 -33.37 13.22 -8.23
C PRO A 625 -33.44 12.00 -7.31
N ALA A 626 -32.33 11.27 -7.31
CA ALA A 626 -32.14 10.06 -6.55
C ALA A 626 -30.98 10.24 -5.57
N ILE A 627 -31.20 9.79 -4.33
CA ILE A 627 -30.15 9.63 -3.32
C ILE A 627 -30.18 8.19 -2.82
N GLY A 628 -29.03 7.53 -2.80
CA GLY A 628 -28.99 6.11 -2.45
C GLY A 628 -27.68 5.68 -1.82
N LEU A 629 -27.72 4.48 -1.26
CA LEU A 629 -26.55 3.72 -0.84
C LEU A 629 -26.54 2.42 -1.64
N SER A 630 -25.43 2.17 -2.32
CA SER A 630 -25.16 0.94 -3.04
C SER A 630 -24.04 0.18 -2.36
N VAL A 631 -24.24 -1.12 -2.16
CA VAL A 631 -23.22 -2.08 -1.72
C VAL A 631 -22.70 -2.79 -2.97
N LEU A 632 -21.40 -2.67 -3.20
CA LEU A 632 -20.72 -3.26 -4.35
C LEU A 632 -20.35 -4.72 -4.06
N PRO A 633 -20.37 -5.60 -5.08
CA PRO A 633 -19.93 -6.97 -4.90
C PRO A 633 -18.47 -7.02 -4.48
N GLU A 634 -18.22 -7.77 -3.42
CA GLU A 634 -16.89 -8.18 -3.05
C GLU A 634 -16.46 -9.38 -3.91
N GLY A 635 -15.15 -9.52 -4.16
CA GLY A 635 -14.55 -10.74 -4.74
C GLY A 635 -14.71 -12.02 -3.88
N TRP A 636 -15.63 -12.02 -2.89
CA TRP A 636 -15.96 -13.13 -1.98
C TRP A 636 -17.21 -13.89 -2.40
N ILE A 637 -17.97 -13.35 -3.37
CA ILE A 637 -19.08 -14.04 -4.00
C ILE A 637 -18.72 -14.15 -5.48
N LYS A 638 -18.72 -15.37 -6.02
CA LYS A 638 -18.63 -15.64 -7.47
C LYS A 638 -19.61 -14.85 -8.36
N PHE A 639 -20.56 -14.16 -7.75
CA PHE A 639 -21.58 -13.38 -8.43
C PHE A 639 -21.31 -11.89 -8.27
N PRO A 640 -21.30 -11.12 -9.37
CA PRO A 640 -21.15 -9.67 -9.36
C PRO A 640 -22.38 -8.97 -8.74
N LEU A 641 -22.85 -9.34 -7.56
CA LEU A 641 -24.10 -8.84 -6.99
C LEU A 641 -23.97 -7.41 -6.41
N GLN A 642 -24.70 -6.45 -6.97
CA GLN A 642 -24.94 -5.14 -6.33
C GLN A 642 -26.27 -5.16 -5.58
N VAL A 643 -26.30 -4.52 -4.41
CA VAL A 643 -27.53 -4.24 -3.68
C VAL A 643 -27.62 -2.74 -3.40
N SER A 644 -28.72 -2.11 -3.77
CA SER A 644 -28.90 -0.66 -3.61
C SER A 644 -30.20 -0.33 -2.89
N LEU A 645 -30.15 0.69 -2.04
CA LEU A 645 -31.34 1.31 -1.48
C LEU A 645 -31.37 2.78 -1.88
N THR A 646 -32.41 3.17 -2.61
CA THR A 646 -32.49 4.49 -3.23
C THR A 646 -33.81 5.18 -2.89
N GLY A 647 -33.71 6.41 -2.37
CA GLY A 647 -34.82 7.34 -2.25
C GLY A 647 -34.93 8.22 -3.50
N ARG A 648 -36.13 8.37 -4.05
CA ARG A 648 -36.36 9.13 -5.28
C ARG A 648 -37.47 10.17 -5.09
N LEU A 649 -37.31 11.33 -5.72
CA LEU A 649 -38.20 12.49 -5.58
C LEU A 649 -38.72 12.99 -6.94
N PRO A 650 -39.52 12.18 -7.66
CA PRO A 650 -40.01 12.52 -8.99
C PRO A 650 -40.88 13.78 -8.95
N THR A 651 -40.51 14.76 -9.77
CA THR A 651 -41.17 16.06 -9.89
C THR A 651 -41.56 16.27 -11.35
N THR A 652 -42.86 16.29 -11.62
CA THR A 652 -43.40 16.49 -12.97
C THR A 652 -43.43 17.97 -13.33
N PHE A 653 -43.00 18.31 -14.55
CA PHE A 653 -43.10 19.67 -15.11
C PHE A 653 -44.02 19.74 -16.33
N LEU A 654 -44.17 18.61 -17.03
CA LEU A 654 -45.03 18.47 -18.20
C LEU A 654 -45.97 17.29 -18.00
N ASP A 655 -47.25 17.55 -18.24
CA ASP A 655 -48.32 16.54 -18.28
C ASP A 655 -49.20 16.88 -19.48
N SER A 656 -49.32 15.96 -20.45
CA SER A 656 -50.07 16.18 -21.69
C SER A 656 -51.56 16.47 -21.46
N THR A 657 -52.09 16.15 -20.27
CA THR A 657 -53.48 16.44 -19.88
C THR A 657 -53.66 17.78 -19.15
N ARG A 658 -52.58 18.34 -18.58
CA ARG A 658 -52.61 19.56 -17.75
C ARG A 658 -51.76 20.72 -18.28
N GLY A 659 -50.96 20.51 -19.32
CA GLY A 659 -50.11 21.52 -19.95
C GLY A 659 -48.70 21.64 -19.34
N LEU A 660 -47.91 22.58 -19.87
CA LEU A 660 -46.62 23.01 -19.30
C LEU A 660 -46.89 23.78 -18.00
N VAL A 661 -46.16 23.47 -16.93
CA VAL A 661 -46.31 24.03 -15.56
C VAL A 661 -47.40 23.37 -14.70
N ALA A 662 -47.70 22.09 -14.91
CA ALA A 662 -48.36 21.28 -13.89
C ALA A 662 -47.36 20.91 -12.78
N ARG A 663 -47.05 21.84 -11.87
CA ARG A 663 -46.16 21.56 -10.73
C ARG A 663 -46.84 20.56 -9.78
N GLY A 664 -46.38 19.32 -9.81
CA GLY A 664 -46.72 18.31 -8.82
C GLY A 664 -45.47 17.51 -8.47
N VAL A 665 -45.07 17.56 -7.20
CA VAL A 665 -44.15 16.55 -6.65
C VAL A 665 -44.97 15.26 -6.61
N LEU A 666 -44.61 14.28 -7.45
CA LEU A 666 -45.15 12.94 -7.33
C LEU A 666 -44.73 12.36 -5.98
N SER A 667 -45.46 11.37 -5.47
CA SER A 667 -45.12 10.83 -4.16
C SER A 667 -43.68 10.30 -4.17
N PRO A 668 -42.88 10.55 -3.12
CA PRO A 668 -41.54 9.99 -3.00
C PRO A 668 -41.56 8.47 -3.04
N TRP A 669 -40.50 7.87 -3.58
CA TRP A 669 -40.33 6.42 -3.63
C TRP A 669 -39.16 5.98 -2.78
N LEU A 670 -39.26 4.75 -2.30
CA LEU A 670 -38.14 4.02 -1.75
C LEU A 670 -37.98 2.74 -2.57
N GLU A 671 -36.81 2.54 -3.18
CA GLU A 671 -36.50 1.40 -4.05
C GLU A 671 -35.37 0.56 -3.43
N LEU A 672 -35.58 -0.75 -3.35
CA LEU A 672 -34.53 -1.74 -3.13
C LEU A 672 -34.19 -2.35 -4.49
N ALA A 673 -32.93 -2.30 -4.90
CA ALA A 673 -32.47 -2.87 -6.15
C ALA A 673 -31.43 -3.96 -5.92
N VAL A 674 -31.46 -4.99 -6.75
CA VAL A 674 -30.49 -6.08 -6.76
C VAL A 674 -30.09 -6.35 -8.20
N GLY A 675 -28.78 -6.44 -8.46
CA GLY A 675 -28.27 -6.50 -9.83
C GLY A 675 -26.90 -7.10 -9.98
N LEU A 676 -26.38 -6.99 -11.21
CA LEU A 676 -25.04 -7.43 -11.58
C LEU A 676 -24.14 -6.22 -11.85
N ALA A 677 -22.93 -6.21 -11.29
CA ALA A 677 -21.94 -5.15 -11.33
C ALA A 677 -20.58 -5.68 -11.81
N TYR A 678 -20.05 -5.09 -12.87
CA TYR A 678 -18.83 -5.50 -13.56
C TYR A 678 -17.79 -4.38 -13.49
N PHE A 679 -16.53 -4.76 -13.33
CA PHE A 679 -15.37 -3.87 -13.28
C PHE A 679 -14.54 -4.02 -14.57
#